data_AF-A0A1H6AZ97-F1
#
_entry.id   AF-A0A1H6AZ97-F1
#
_cell.length_a   1.000
_cell.length_b   1.000
_cell.length_c   1.000
_cell.angle_alpha   90.00
_cell.angle_beta   90.00
_cell.angle_gamma   90.00
#
_symmetry.space_group_name_H-M   'P 1'
#
loop_
_entity.id
_entity.type
_entity.pdbx_description
1 polymer ?
#
loop_
_entity_poly.entity_id
_entity_poly.type
_entity_poly.pdbx_seq_one_letter_code
_entity_poly.pdbx_strand_id
1 'polypeptide(L)'
;MQQQLRAAVVIAGACLFAMAAGAQKIETNSVGIKLARISAGEFRMGADAREIPASVRAGLGVMSTRPAHGDFDEVPAHPVKLTYSLAMSVTEVSIAEYQLFDPAYKPNTAVPGYAAGISWQQAMDYCAWLSKREHKGYRLPTEAEWEYAARSGGTKLYGASDSPLKIDEPNAWGIANLGVGRPEWTLDWYGPYEPQLQMDPTGPSTGWAKVVRGGALDFRKSKEPGENPASSPYFERPANRASMAPSFSSPQGRIGFRIVEAPFPSARPTAPFTYSFETAVKQQPDGIAAGPDLSKPWIHLHEIFPNLNGRSMPEVGWRIGLARGLGIAYHNTAIQELPNGDMMAAYYNTPQSEDDPDMTIITMRRRAGTETWDMPEPWPYFADAANAAPVIWNDVVPNGTGKLWFFWGQPRLIGAWPFSYMTSKDNGATWSAVEFPRFTAPIGRYVPQPINSIVRSSDGTILIPTDSTGRDATGNGSVSSVWGTHDGGQSWYDTGGRTAGRHTTIVMAKDGTTILGFGGKNSEIEGKMPLAISHDGGKTWQKKATPFDELLSGERPSVIRLHDGKLFFVADYNPSKQKHIHKDGAYVALSDDDGATWTTKPLPKEVVTVGYTTATQGANGVIHVITSKNKPDYEIEMTEAWVLDKLAGLTPALPLQLGPITQHEEKYASGKVRIRWGSAKASDGRVLLEGPEEAFYISGKPMWKLSFHEGEKVGTETFWRENGTRAWEKSYLPSGEWIWVLFDENGKQTVSSTWKGKSFQHSTVPDIMQDKKTDGPDPEAE
;
A
#
# COMPACT_ATOMS: atom_id res chain seq x y z
N MET A 1 50.82 5.87 51.41
CA MET A 1 51.02 7.33 51.34
C MET A 1 50.92 7.70 49.86
N GLN A 2 49.83 8.30 49.35
CA GLN A 2 49.52 9.74 49.44
C GLN A 2 50.78 10.57 49.09
N GLN A 3 50.84 11.40 48.06
CA GLN A 3 49.89 12.43 47.60
C GLN A 3 50.40 13.02 46.26
N GLN A 4 49.47 13.45 45.39
CA GLN A 4 49.44 14.69 44.57
C GLN A 4 50.59 14.99 43.56
N LEU A 5 50.45 15.69 42.41
CA LEU A 5 49.37 16.41 41.71
C LEU A 5 49.89 16.64 40.25
N ARG A 6 49.31 16.02 39.23
CA ARG A 6 48.75 16.63 37.99
C ARG A 6 49.09 18.12 37.73
N ALA A 7 49.82 18.39 36.64
CA ALA A 7 49.57 19.50 35.71
C ALA A 7 50.34 19.34 34.37
N ALA A 8 49.59 19.54 33.28
CA ALA A 8 50.00 19.98 31.93
C ALA A 8 50.97 19.12 31.07
N VAL A 9 50.45 18.63 29.95
CA VAL A 9 50.89 18.86 28.55
C VAL A 9 50.49 17.63 27.71
N VAL A 10 49.38 17.73 26.97
CA VAL A 10 49.21 17.03 25.69
C VAL A 10 48.60 18.05 24.74
N ILE A 11 49.45 18.48 23.80
CA ILE A 11 49.13 19.43 22.74
C ILE A 11 48.16 18.76 21.74
N ALA A 12 47.18 19.56 21.34
CA ALA A 12 46.12 19.26 20.42
C ALA A 12 46.62 18.71 19.06
N GLY A 13 45.98 17.62 18.63
CA GLY A 13 45.97 17.14 17.25
C GLY A 13 44.53 16.95 16.77
N ALA A 14 43.70 17.99 16.91
CA ALA A 14 42.38 18.04 16.28
C ALA A 14 42.55 18.73 14.92
N CYS A 15 42.56 17.95 13.84
CA CYS A 15 42.38 18.47 12.48
C CYS A 15 40.95 18.98 12.33
N LEU A 16 40.72 20.22 12.76
CA LEU A 16 39.60 21.03 12.32
C LEU A 16 39.87 21.45 10.86
N PHE A 17 39.36 20.70 9.90
CA PHE A 17 39.10 21.28 8.58
C PHE A 17 37.82 22.12 8.68
N ALA A 18 37.97 23.34 9.20
CA ALA A 18 37.04 24.40 8.86
C ALA A 18 37.33 24.76 7.39
N MET A 19 36.54 24.24 6.45
CA MET A 19 36.55 24.79 5.10
C MET A 19 36.05 26.23 5.19
N ALA A 20 36.92 27.17 4.85
CA ALA A 20 36.53 28.54 4.56
C ALA A 20 35.49 28.50 3.42
N ALA A 21 34.34 29.13 3.64
CA ALA A 21 33.32 29.37 2.62
C ALA A 21 33.89 30.32 1.54
N GLY A 22 34.60 29.77 0.57
CA GLY A 22 34.84 30.46 -0.70
C GLY A 22 33.53 30.51 -1.48
N ALA A 23 33.23 31.63 -2.14
CA ALA A 23 32.04 31.77 -2.97
C ALA A 23 31.91 30.59 -3.94
N GLN A 24 30.81 29.84 -3.86
CA GLN A 24 30.53 28.72 -4.77
C GLN A 24 30.57 29.24 -6.20
N LYS A 25 31.31 28.57 -7.10
CA LYS A 25 31.33 28.96 -8.51
C LYS A 25 29.97 28.62 -9.14
N ILE A 26 29.19 29.64 -9.46
CA ILE A 26 27.95 29.51 -10.23
C ILE A 26 28.27 29.75 -11.71
N GLU A 27 27.98 28.76 -12.55
CA GLU A 27 28.12 28.82 -14.01
C GLU A 27 26.73 28.83 -14.65
N THR A 28 26.56 29.50 -15.80
CA THR A 28 25.30 29.46 -16.56
C THR A 28 25.53 28.68 -17.84
N ASN A 29 24.71 27.67 -18.13
CA ASN A 29 24.83 26.88 -19.36
C ASN A 29 24.22 27.62 -20.58
N SER A 30 24.26 27.01 -21.78
CA SER A 30 23.83 27.71 -22.99
C SER A 30 22.31 27.99 -23.06
N VAL A 31 21.52 27.35 -22.18
CA VAL A 31 20.06 27.54 -22.08
C VAL A 31 19.62 28.43 -20.93
N GLY A 32 20.58 29.01 -20.18
CA GLY A 32 20.29 29.96 -19.10
C GLY A 32 20.17 29.36 -17.70
N ILE A 33 20.35 28.04 -17.54
CA ILE A 33 20.30 27.37 -16.23
C ILE A 33 21.57 27.70 -15.45
N LYS A 34 21.40 28.22 -14.23
CA LYS A 34 22.49 28.45 -13.27
C LYS A 34 22.82 27.16 -12.53
N LEU A 35 24.09 26.77 -12.52
CA LEU A 35 24.63 25.57 -11.91
C LEU A 35 25.65 25.94 -10.82
N ALA A 36 25.41 25.51 -9.58
CA ALA A 36 26.35 25.64 -8.47
C ALA A 36 27.24 24.39 -8.40
N ARG A 37 28.58 24.58 -8.41
CA ARG A 37 29.52 23.46 -8.26
C ARG A 37 29.60 22.98 -6.82
N ILE A 38 29.33 21.71 -6.57
CA ILE A 38 29.43 21.04 -5.27
C ILE A 38 30.65 20.12 -5.28
N SER A 39 31.54 20.29 -4.31
CA SER A 39 32.71 19.42 -4.15
C SER A 39 32.32 18.02 -3.69
N ALA A 40 33.16 17.03 -4.02
CA ALA A 40 33.10 15.70 -3.41
C ALA A 40 33.20 15.79 -1.88
N GLY A 41 32.59 14.84 -1.16
CA GLY A 41 32.67 14.82 0.30
C GLY A 41 31.81 13.73 0.95
N GLU A 42 31.69 13.82 2.27
CA GLU A 42 31.05 12.80 3.10
C GLU A 42 29.99 13.47 3.99
N PHE A 43 28.90 12.75 4.26
CA PHE A 43 27.85 13.19 5.18
C PHE A 43 27.10 12.01 5.80
N ARG A 44 26.25 12.32 6.79
CA ARG A 44 25.26 11.39 7.36
C ARG A 44 23.93 11.59 6.64
N MET A 45 23.50 10.58 5.89
CA MET A 45 22.21 10.55 5.21
C MET A 45 21.14 9.97 6.13
N GLY A 46 19.91 10.48 6.04
CA GLY A 46 18.77 10.05 6.85
C GLY A 46 18.58 10.83 8.16
N ALA A 47 17.55 10.45 8.92
CA ALA A 47 17.25 11.07 10.21
C ALA A 47 18.29 10.66 11.26
N ASP A 48 18.97 11.66 11.82
CA ASP A 48 19.99 11.43 12.84
C ASP A 48 19.37 10.95 14.17
N ALA A 49 20.21 10.54 15.12
CA ALA A 49 19.74 10.09 16.43
C ALA A 49 19.19 11.23 17.30
N ARG A 50 19.22 12.48 16.84
CA ARG A 50 18.72 13.61 17.63
C ARG A 50 17.20 13.56 17.64
N GLU A 51 16.62 13.95 18.76
CA GLU A 51 15.18 14.11 18.82
C GLU A 51 14.74 15.33 17.98
N ILE A 52 13.78 15.12 17.08
CA ILE A 52 13.10 16.20 16.38
C ILE A 52 12.25 16.97 17.41
N PRO A 53 12.33 18.31 17.48
CA PRO A 53 11.57 19.09 18.45
C PRO A 53 10.08 18.81 18.40
N ALA A 54 9.44 18.73 19.56
CA ALA A 54 8.00 18.51 19.64
C ALA A 54 7.21 19.56 18.84
N SER A 55 7.67 20.82 18.73
CA SER A 55 7.01 21.84 17.90
C SER A 55 7.05 21.60 16.39
N VAL A 56 7.99 20.77 15.91
CA VAL A 56 8.08 20.34 14.50
C VAL A 56 7.30 19.06 14.27
N ARG A 57 7.22 18.20 15.30
CA ARG A 57 6.43 16.96 15.28
C ARG A 57 4.95 17.16 15.63
N ALA A 58 4.63 18.26 16.34
CA ALA A 58 3.30 18.55 16.84
C ALA A 58 2.52 19.33 15.81
N GLY A 59 1.29 18.86 15.61
CA GLY A 59 0.31 19.55 14.80
C GLY A 59 -0.06 18.80 13.53
N LEU A 60 -1.32 18.68 13.14
CA LEU A 60 -2.54 19.25 13.71
C LEU A 60 -3.73 18.51 13.02
N GLY A 61 -4.39 17.59 13.70
CA GLY A 61 -5.65 16.94 13.27
C GLY A 61 -5.63 15.92 12.12
N VAL A 62 -4.45 15.58 11.55
CA VAL A 62 -4.24 14.53 10.52
C VAL A 62 -3.04 13.67 10.83
N MET A 63 -1.94 14.34 11.19
CA MET A 63 -0.73 13.74 11.70
C MET A 63 -0.94 13.70 13.22
N SER A 64 -1.30 12.58 13.82
CA SER A 64 -0.36 11.57 14.28
C SER A 64 0.93 12.21 14.85
N THR A 65 1.26 11.95 16.11
CA THR A 65 2.53 12.45 16.66
C THR A 65 3.64 11.72 15.92
N ARG A 66 4.30 12.40 14.97
CA ARG A 66 5.38 11.78 14.18
C ARG A 66 6.49 11.29 15.12
N PRO A 67 7.23 10.23 14.73
CA PRO A 67 8.25 9.66 15.57
C PRO A 67 9.32 10.69 15.96
N ALA A 68 9.87 10.53 17.16
CA ALA A 68 10.83 11.46 17.72
C ALA A 68 12.17 11.49 16.95
N HIS A 69 12.46 10.46 16.16
CA HIS A 69 13.72 10.26 15.44
C HIS A 69 13.54 10.08 13.92
N GLY A 70 12.49 10.68 13.35
CA GLY A 70 12.16 10.55 11.93
C GLY A 70 11.36 9.29 11.60
N ASP A 71 10.81 9.24 10.39
CA ASP A 71 9.99 8.12 9.95
C ASP A 71 10.83 6.86 9.72
N PHE A 72 10.14 5.72 9.65
CA PHE A 72 10.79 4.41 9.63
C PHE A 72 11.66 4.18 8.39
N ASP A 73 11.43 4.95 7.32
CA ASP A 73 12.15 4.93 6.05
C ASP A 73 13.24 6.00 5.95
N GLU A 74 13.33 6.90 6.94
CA GLU A 74 14.45 7.83 7.14
C GLU A 74 15.58 7.19 7.97
N VAL A 75 15.33 6.02 8.56
CA VAL A 75 16.24 5.32 9.49
C VAL A 75 16.66 3.93 8.98
N PRO A 76 17.91 3.50 9.24
CA PRO A 76 18.93 4.20 10.03
C PRO A 76 19.63 5.31 9.24
N ALA A 77 20.05 6.37 9.94
CA ALA A 77 21.05 7.27 9.38
C ALA A 77 22.36 6.51 9.15
N HIS A 78 22.96 6.68 7.98
CA HIS A 78 24.13 5.93 7.51
C HIS A 78 25.17 6.88 6.90
N PRO A 79 26.46 6.51 6.89
CA PRO A 79 27.48 7.34 6.27
C PRO A 79 27.43 7.20 4.74
N VAL A 80 27.50 8.32 4.03
CA VAL A 80 27.57 8.36 2.57
C VAL A 80 28.77 9.17 2.13
N LYS A 81 29.46 8.69 1.09
CA LYS A 81 30.58 9.36 0.44
C LYS A 81 30.30 9.59 -1.03
N LEU A 82 30.31 10.84 -1.45
CA LEU A 82 30.33 11.23 -2.85
C LEU A 82 31.79 11.36 -3.31
N THR A 83 32.20 10.59 -4.31
CA THR A 83 33.61 10.50 -4.76
C THR A 83 34.01 11.53 -5.80
N TYR A 84 33.03 12.25 -6.35
CA TYR A 84 33.22 13.24 -7.40
C TYR A 84 32.52 14.56 -7.07
N SER A 85 32.98 15.61 -7.72
CA SER A 85 32.30 16.90 -7.71
C SER A 85 31.21 16.90 -8.78
N LEU A 86 30.12 17.61 -8.53
CA LEU A 86 28.99 17.76 -9.45
C LEU A 86 28.61 19.23 -9.58
N ALA A 87 27.86 19.61 -10.62
CA ALA A 87 27.23 20.93 -10.67
C ALA A 87 25.71 20.77 -10.66
N MET A 88 25.03 21.32 -9.67
CA MET A 88 23.56 21.20 -9.50
C MET A 88 22.88 22.50 -9.90
N SER A 89 21.71 22.44 -10.54
CA SER A 89 20.93 23.65 -10.80
C SER A 89 20.55 24.36 -9.50
N VAL A 90 20.68 25.68 -9.50
CA VAL A 90 20.46 26.53 -8.32
C VAL A 90 19.01 26.43 -7.83
N THR A 91 18.06 26.29 -8.75
CA THR A 91 16.64 26.04 -8.49
C THR A 91 16.18 24.81 -9.27
N GLU A 92 14.92 24.43 -9.06
CA GLU A 92 14.19 23.53 -9.95
C GLU A 92 14.15 24.09 -11.37
N VAL A 93 13.91 23.21 -12.35
CA VAL A 93 13.72 23.60 -13.75
C VAL A 93 12.50 24.49 -13.87
N SER A 94 12.69 25.71 -14.36
CA SER A 94 11.62 26.67 -14.58
C SER A 94 10.68 26.24 -15.71
N ILE A 95 9.49 26.84 -15.75
CA ILE A 95 8.53 26.63 -16.84
C ILE A 95 9.16 26.97 -18.19
N ALA A 96 9.88 28.09 -18.28
CA ALA A 96 10.50 28.55 -19.52
C ALA A 96 11.61 27.61 -20.00
N GLU A 97 12.45 27.11 -19.08
CA GLU A 97 13.50 26.14 -19.39
C GLU A 97 12.91 24.82 -19.89
N TYR A 98 11.85 24.31 -19.23
CA TYR A 98 11.17 23.09 -19.69
C TYR A 98 10.50 23.26 -21.05
N GLN A 99 9.92 24.42 -21.33
CA GLN A 99 9.28 24.73 -22.63
C GLN A 99 10.27 24.80 -23.80
N LEU A 100 11.58 24.91 -23.55
CA LEU A 100 12.59 24.73 -24.59
C LEU A 100 12.68 23.28 -25.09
N PHE A 101 12.34 22.31 -24.24
CA PHE A 101 12.27 20.89 -24.56
C PHE A 101 10.87 20.51 -25.07
N ASP A 102 9.82 20.89 -24.34
CA ASP A 102 8.42 20.63 -24.69
C ASP A 102 7.61 21.93 -24.75
N PRO A 103 7.49 22.56 -25.94
CA PRO A 103 6.68 23.76 -26.12
C PRO A 103 5.19 23.56 -25.88
N ALA A 104 4.69 22.32 -25.85
CA ALA A 104 3.29 22.01 -25.58
C ALA A 104 2.99 21.94 -24.07
N TYR A 105 4.01 21.96 -23.21
CA TYR A 105 3.84 21.96 -21.76
C TYR A 105 3.02 23.17 -21.29
N LYS A 106 1.95 22.86 -20.54
CA LYS A 106 1.06 23.86 -19.96
C LYS A 106 1.25 23.88 -18.44
N PRO A 107 1.78 24.97 -17.87
CA PRO A 107 1.96 25.06 -16.44
C PRO A 107 0.61 25.15 -15.73
N ASN A 108 0.54 24.55 -14.54
CA ASN A 108 -0.59 24.75 -13.66
C ASN A 108 -0.52 26.14 -13.02
N THR A 109 -1.48 27.01 -13.32
CA THR A 109 -1.52 28.38 -12.77
C THR A 109 -1.74 28.41 -11.25
N ALA A 110 -2.25 27.33 -10.65
CA ALA A 110 -2.42 27.22 -9.20
C ALA A 110 -1.09 27.03 -8.45
N VAL A 111 0.00 26.73 -9.16
CA VAL A 111 1.31 26.53 -8.55
C VAL A 111 2.38 27.15 -9.47
N PRO A 112 2.77 28.41 -9.24
CA PRO A 112 3.64 29.15 -10.15
C PRO A 112 5.15 28.80 -10.00
N GLY A 113 5.97 29.27 -10.94
CA GLY A 113 7.43 29.34 -10.86
C GLY A 113 8.20 28.24 -11.63
N TYR A 114 7.87 26.97 -11.38
CA TYR A 114 8.67 25.81 -11.84
C TYR A 114 7.83 24.75 -12.55
N ALA A 115 8.48 23.98 -13.42
CA ALA A 115 7.84 22.85 -14.09
C ALA A 115 7.47 21.77 -13.08
N ALA A 116 6.22 21.32 -13.13
CA ALA A 116 5.65 20.33 -12.23
C ALA A 116 4.54 19.50 -12.92
N GLY A 117 4.15 18.40 -12.27
CA GLY A 117 3.08 17.53 -12.77
C GLY A 117 3.54 16.60 -13.90
N ILE A 118 4.84 16.43 -14.04
CA ILE A 118 5.50 15.60 -15.05
C ILE A 118 5.97 14.29 -14.44
N SER A 119 6.01 13.24 -15.25
CA SER A 119 6.49 11.94 -14.85
C SER A 119 8.00 11.92 -14.66
N TRP A 120 8.50 10.93 -13.92
CA TRP A 120 9.93 10.71 -13.77
C TRP A 120 10.61 10.53 -15.14
N GLN A 121 9.95 9.79 -16.04
CA GLN A 121 10.46 9.58 -17.40
C GLN A 121 10.53 10.89 -18.20
N GLN A 122 9.52 11.77 -18.10
CA GLN A 122 9.56 13.09 -18.75
C GLN A 122 10.70 13.97 -18.24
N ALA A 123 11.03 13.89 -16.94
CA ALA A 123 12.18 14.59 -16.37
C ALA A 123 13.52 14.02 -16.86
N MET A 124 13.63 12.70 -16.98
CA MET A 124 14.78 12.02 -17.58
C MET A 124 14.96 12.36 -19.07
N ASP A 125 13.86 12.42 -19.83
CA ASP A 125 13.88 12.80 -21.25
C ASP A 125 14.39 14.23 -21.45
N TYR A 126 13.99 15.16 -20.57
CA TYR A 126 14.54 16.52 -20.53
C TYR A 126 16.05 16.50 -20.28
N CYS A 127 16.52 15.71 -19.32
CA CYS A 127 17.95 15.60 -19.02
C CYS A 127 18.75 15.03 -20.21
N ALA A 128 18.19 14.03 -20.91
CA ALA A 128 18.78 13.45 -22.11
C ALA A 128 18.83 14.46 -23.27
N TRP A 129 17.77 15.24 -23.47
CA TRP A 129 17.73 16.33 -24.43
C TRP A 129 18.80 17.39 -24.15
N LEU A 130 18.90 17.84 -22.90
CA LEU A 130 19.89 18.84 -22.49
C LEU A 130 21.31 18.30 -22.65
N SER A 131 21.54 17.04 -22.29
CA SER A 131 22.83 16.36 -22.48
C SER A 131 23.29 16.36 -23.93
N LYS A 132 22.37 16.03 -24.84
CA LYS A 132 22.62 16.05 -26.28
C LYS A 132 22.91 17.45 -26.80
N ARG A 133 22.19 18.47 -26.29
CA ARG A 133 22.33 19.86 -26.71
C ARG A 133 23.65 20.49 -26.26
N GLU A 134 24.07 20.22 -25.03
CA GLU A 134 25.28 20.83 -24.44
C GLU A 134 26.54 19.97 -24.59
N HIS A 135 26.42 18.74 -25.10
CA HIS A 135 27.49 17.73 -25.13
C HIS A 135 28.09 17.45 -23.75
N LYS A 136 27.24 17.40 -22.73
CA LYS A 136 27.58 17.20 -21.31
C LYS A 136 26.65 16.16 -20.68
N GLY A 137 27.07 15.53 -19.58
CA GLY A 137 26.25 14.56 -18.87
C GLY A 137 25.29 15.22 -17.88
N TYR A 138 24.04 15.46 -18.30
CA TYR A 138 22.95 15.92 -17.42
C TYR A 138 22.03 14.77 -17.04
N ARG A 139 21.66 14.73 -15.76
CA ARG A 139 20.71 13.75 -15.20
C ARG A 139 19.97 14.34 -14.00
N LEU A 140 18.99 13.60 -13.49
CA LEU A 140 18.46 13.84 -12.15
C LEU A 140 19.56 13.61 -11.09
N PRO A 141 19.55 14.36 -9.98
CA PRO A 141 20.40 14.05 -8.84
C PRO A 141 20.05 12.66 -8.30
N THR A 142 21.04 11.95 -7.77
CA THR A 142 20.71 10.85 -6.86
C THR A 142 20.10 11.44 -5.59
N GLU A 143 19.37 10.60 -4.86
CA GLU A 143 18.83 10.94 -3.56
C GLU A 143 19.91 11.44 -2.60
N ALA A 144 21.06 10.76 -2.58
CA ALA A 144 22.19 11.15 -1.75
C ALA A 144 22.79 12.50 -2.18
N GLU A 145 22.91 12.77 -3.47
CA GLU A 145 23.37 14.07 -3.97
C GLU A 145 22.41 15.20 -3.58
N TRP A 146 21.10 14.95 -3.67
CA TRP A 146 20.08 15.90 -3.26
C TRP A 146 20.18 16.22 -1.77
N GLU A 147 20.25 15.20 -0.91
CA GLU A 147 20.33 15.42 0.54
C GLU A 147 21.67 16.04 0.96
N TYR A 148 22.78 15.67 0.30
CA TYR A 148 24.08 16.29 0.50
C TYR A 148 24.04 17.79 0.20
N ALA A 149 23.47 18.16 -0.96
CA ALA A 149 23.27 19.54 -1.37
C ALA A 149 22.38 20.30 -0.38
N ALA A 150 21.28 19.68 0.06
CA ALA A 150 20.32 20.29 0.98
C ALA A 150 20.94 20.56 2.35
N ARG A 151 21.76 19.64 2.85
CA ARG A 151 22.48 19.80 4.12
C ARG A 151 23.57 20.86 4.04
N SER A 152 24.20 21.04 2.89
CA SER A 152 25.27 22.03 2.65
C SER A 152 26.41 21.99 3.67
N GLY A 153 26.77 20.78 4.12
CA GLY A 153 27.77 20.54 5.17
C GLY A 153 27.29 20.74 6.62
N GLY A 154 26.01 21.10 6.81
CA GLY A 154 25.40 21.24 8.13
C GLY A 154 24.85 19.94 8.70
N THR A 155 24.77 19.89 10.03
CA THR A 155 24.26 18.75 10.83
C THR A 155 23.01 19.11 11.63
N LYS A 156 22.42 20.27 11.39
CA LYS A 156 21.17 20.70 12.03
C LYS A 156 19.97 20.12 11.29
N LEU A 157 18.78 20.34 11.85
CA LEU A 157 17.53 19.75 11.38
C LEU A 157 17.21 20.08 9.91
N TYR A 158 17.53 21.30 9.47
CA TYR A 158 17.38 21.76 8.08
C TYR A 158 18.74 22.04 7.44
N GLY A 159 19.71 21.15 7.66
CA GLY A 159 21.07 21.30 7.14
C GLY A 159 21.91 22.25 7.97
N ALA A 160 22.12 23.48 7.47
CA ALA A 160 22.90 24.51 8.17
C ALA A 160 22.07 25.32 9.18
N SER A 161 20.75 25.08 9.27
CA SER A 161 19.78 25.83 10.09
C SER A 161 18.89 24.93 10.94
N ASP A 162 18.35 25.48 12.04
CA ASP A 162 17.32 24.84 12.88
C ASP A 162 15.89 25.24 12.44
N SER A 163 15.77 26.04 11.39
CA SER A 163 14.50 26.41 10.75
C SER A 163 14.59 26.29 9.22
N PRO A 164 13.48 25.98 8.52
CA PRO A 164 13.45 25.94 7.06
C PRO A 164 13.91 27.26 6.44
N LEU A 165 14.59 27.17 5.29
CA LEU A 165 14.91 28.34 4.47
C LEU A 165 13.65 28.87 3.78
N LYS A 166 13.64 30.12 3.34
CA LYS A 166 12.53 30.63 2.52
C LYS A 166 12.66 30.16 1.07
N ILE A 167 11.54 30.17 0.34
CA ILE A 167 11.56 30.01 -1.12
C ILE A 167 12.50 31.07 -1.72
N ASP A 168 13.33 30.63 -2.67
CA ASP A 168 14.39 31.38 -3.35
C ASP A 168 15.55 31.87 -2.46
N GLU A 169 15.58 31.49 -1.19
CA GLU A 169 16.72 31.71 -0.31
C GLU A 169 17.77 30.61 -0.53
N PRO A 170 19.01 30.95 -0.96
CA PRO A 170 20.04 29.95 -1.16
C PRO A 170 20.62 29.46 0.16
N ASN A 171 20.96 28.18 0.23
CA ASN A 171 21.75 27.61 1.31
C ASN A 171 23.24 28.05 1.21
N ALA A 172 24.09 27.52 2.11
CA ALA A 172 25.50 27.87 2.17
C ALA A 172 26.29 27.55 0.89
N TRP A 173 25.74 26.73 -0.01
CA TRP A 173 26.33 26.38 -1.29
C TRP A 173 25.72 27.12 -2.49
N GLY A 174 24.86 28.11 -2.24
CA GLY A 174 24.25 28.92 -3.29
C GLY A 174 23.07 28.23 -3.99
N ILE A 175 22.53 27.15 -3.42
CA ILE A 175 21.41 26.38 -3.99
C ILE A 175 20.14 26.70 -3.20
N ALA A 176 19.07 27.04 -3.90
CA ALA A 176 17.78 27.36 -3.32
C ALA A 176 16.77 26.21 -3.46
N ASN A 177 15.67 26.32 -2.73
CA ASN A 177 14.49 25.46 -2.81
C ASN A 177 14.77 23.96 -2.51
N LEU A 178 15.83 23.65 -1.77
CA LEU A 178 16.07 22.29 -1.29
C LEU A 178 15.38 22.11 0.06
N GLY A 179 14.22 21.46 0.05
CA GLY A 179 13.38 21.29 1.24
C GLY A 179 12.22 22.28 1.32
N VAL A 180 12.23 23.34 0.50
CA VAL A 180 11.14 24.31 0.35
C VAL A 180 10.89 24.54 -1.13
N GLY A 181 9.65 24.75 -1.56
CA GLY A 181 9.34 24.82 -3.00
C GLY A 181 8.64 23.55 -3.48
N ARG A 182 9.18 22.88 -4.51
CA ARG A 182 8.55 21.67 -5.07
C ARG A 182 9.19 20.39 -4.53
N PRO A 183 8.40 19.33 -4.32
CA PRO A 183 8.95 17.99 -4.31
C PRO A 183 9.56 17.66 -5.67
N GLU A 184 10.67 16.95 -5.66
CA GLU A 184 11.50 16.70 -6.82
C GLU A 184 11.79 15.23 -7.03
N TRP A 185 11.66 14.79 -8.28
CA TRP A 185 12.16 13.50 -8.71
C TRP A 185 13.67 13.40 -8.49
N THR A 186 14.11 12.30 -7.89
CA THR A 186 15.52 11.88 -7.90
C THR A 186 15.71 10.66 -8.80
N LEU A 187 16.94 10.26 -9.05
CA LEU A 187 17.27 9.13 -9.93
C LEU A 187 16.80 7.77 -9.35
N ASP A 188 16.80 7.66 -8.03
CA ASP A 188 16.81 6.42 -7.26
C ASP A 188 15.44 5.72 -7.24
N TRP A 189 15.48 4.38 -7.26
CA TRP A 189 14.34 3.58 -6.84
C TRP A 189 14.16 3.69 -5.32
N TYR A 190 12.91 3.69 -4.87
CA TYR A 190 12.58 3.73 -3.46
C TYR A 190 12.91 2.39 -2.79
N GLY A 191 13.52 2.43 -1.62
CA GLY A 191 13.88 1.25 -0.85
C GLY A 191 14.45 1.58 0.53
N PRO A 192 14.57 0.57 1.41
CA PRO A 192 15.07 0.75 2.77
C PRO A 192 16.54 1.17 2.78
N TYR A 193 16.94 1.95 3.79
CA TYR A 193 18.35 2.27 4.01
C TYR A 193 19.13 1.09 4.59
N GLU A 194 20.39 1.02 4.20
CA GLU A 194 21.36 0.09 4.77
C GLU A 194 22.30 0.84 5.72
N PRO A 195 22.63 0.31 6.91
CA PRO A 195 23.37 1.06 7.93
C PRO A 195 24.85 1.31 7.61
N GLN A 196 25.43 0.58 6.66
CA GLN A 196 26.85 0.67 6.28
C GLN A 196 27.21 1.93 5.48
N LEU A 197 28.50 2.18 5.36
CA LEU A 197 29.03 3.20 4.44
C LEU A 197 28.62 2.88 3.00
N GLN A 198 28.01 3.86 2.34
CA GLN A 198 27.68 3.79 0.92
C GLN A 198 28.50 4.81 0.12
N MET A 199 29.00 4.37 -1.03
CA MET A 199 29.80 5.16 -1.95
C MET A 199 28.94 5.46 -3.18
N ASP A 200 28.64 6.74 -3.44
CA ASP A 200 27.81 7.19 -4.58
C ASP A 200 26.49 6.40 -4.79
N PRO A 201 25.65 6.20 -3.76
CA PRO A 201 24.51 5.29 -3.84
C PRO A 201 23.43 5.73 -4.85
N THR A 202 22.73 4.74 -5.40
CA THR A 202 21.61 4.89 -6.36
C THR A 202 20.33 4.16 -5.96
N GLY A 203 20.27 3.69 -4.71
CA GLY A 203 19.20 2.81 -4.22
C GLY A 203 19.18 1.43 -4.89
N PRO A 204 18.04 0.72 -4.81
CA PRO A 204 17.83 -0.56 -5.47
C PRO A 204 17.91 -0.49 -6.98
N SER A 205 18.22 -1.61 -7.63
CA SER A 205 18.28 -1.70 -9.10
C SER A 205 16.92 -1.53 -9.79
N THR A 206 15.83 -1.94 -9.13
CA THR A 206 14.44 -1.85 -9.63
C THR A 206 13.45 -1.62 -8.48
N GLY A 207 12.25 -1.16 -8.80
CA GLY A 207 11.13 -1.02 -7.86
C GLY A 207 9.85 -0.55 -8.57
N TRP A 208 8.80 -0.27 -7.80
CA TRP A 208 7.54 0.33 -8.31
C TRP A 208 7.43 1.84 -8.06
N ALA A 209 8.27 2.40 -7.18
CA ALA A 209 8.26 3.81 -6.82
C ALA A 209 9.66 4.42 -6.94
N LYS A 210 9.74 5.65 -7.41
CA LYS A 210 10.94 6.49 -7.37
C LYS A 210 10.91 7.37 -6.13
N VAL A 211 12.09 7.71 -5.62
CA VAL A 211 12.23 8.64 -4.52
C VAL A 211 11.83 10.05 -4.98
N VAL A 212 11.12 10.77 -4.11
CA VAL A 212 10.81 12.19 -4.25
C VAL A 212 11.32 12.92 -3.00
N ARG A 213 12.05 14.02 -3.17
CA ARG A 213 12.63 14.82 -2.07
C ARG A 213 12.07 16.23 -2.06
N GLY A 214 12.13 16.91 -0.92
CA GLY A 214 11.75 18.34 -0.82
C GLY A 214 10.29 18.61 -0.43
N GLY A 215 9.62 17.66 0.23
CA GLY A 215 8.29 17.85 0.84
C GLY A 215 7.34 16.68 0.59
N ALA A 216 6.21 16.67 1.31
CA ALA A 216 5.17 15.64 1.19
C ALA A 216 4.50 15.64 -0.21
N LEU A 217 3.67 14.65 -0.52
CA LEU A 217 2.89 14.65 -1.77
C LEU A 217 1.40 14.95 -1.54
N ASP A 218 0.97 14.78 -0.29
CA ASP A 218 -0.41 14.93 0.11
C ASP A 218 -0.85 16.35 0.45
N PHE A 219 -2.16 16.57 0.30
CA PHE A 219 -2.86 17.78 0.67
C PHE A 219 -4.02 17.51 1.64
N ARG A 220 -4.16 18.39 2.63
CA ARG A 220 -5.40 18.53 3.39
C ARG A 220 -5.95 19.95 3.27
N LYS A 221 -7.27 20.05 3.01
CA LYS A 221 -7.98 21.32 3.10
C LYS A 221 -8.18 21.65 4.59
N SER A 222 -7.34 22.53 5.13
CA SER A 222 -7.49 23.07 6.48
C SER A 222 -7.70 24.59 6.47
N LYS A 223 -8.33 25.10 7.53
CA LYS A 223 -8.44 26.53 7.83
C LYS A 223 -7.22 27.06 8.59
N GLU A 224 -6.42 26.19 9.22
CA GLU A 224 -5.28 26.56 10.05
C GLU A 224 -3.95 26.37 9.28
N PRO A 225 -3.03 27.37 9.29
CA PRO A 225 -1.69 27.20 8.74
C PRO A 225 -0.92 26.06 9.42
N GLY A 226 -0.28 25.19 8.65
CA GLY A 226 0.54 24.07 9.17
C GLY A 226 -0.18 22.72 9.28
N GLU A 227 -1.49 22.65 9.03
CA GLU A 227 -2.29 21.41 8.99
C GLU A 227 -2.21 20.62 7.68
N ASN A 228 -1.44 21.15 6.73
CA ASN A 228 -1.32 20.61 5.40
C ASN A 228 0.08 19.98 5.25
N PRO A 229 0.19 18.65 5.04
CA PRO A 229 1.49 17.97 4.88
C PRO A 229 2.37 18.66 3.84
N ALA A 230 1.75 19.09 2.75
CA ALA A 230 2.35 19.86 1.66
C ALA A 230 3.13 21.12 2.06
N SER A 231 2.88 21.69 3.24
CA SER A 231 3.48 22.91 3.77
C SER A 231 3.90 22.78 5.24
N SER A 232 4.10 21.54 5.73
CA SER A 232 4.51 21.30 7.11
C SER A 232 6.04 21.28 7.22
N PRO A 233 6.62 21.97 8.22
CA PRO A 233 8.07 22.02 8.42
C PRO A 233 8.66 20.62 8.68
N TYR A 234 7.86 19.65 9.11
CA TYR A 234 8.32 18.27 9.29
C TYR A 234 8.83 17.66 7.97
N PHE A 235 8.13 17.87 6.85
CA PHE A 235 8.49 17.32 5.55
C PHE A 235 9.52 18.17 4.79
N GLU A 236 9.80 19.38 5.28
CA GLU A 236 10.82 20.29 4.72
C GLU A 236 12.24 19.91 5.14
N ARG A 237 12.39 18.91 6.02
CA ARG A 237 13.70 18.40 6.46
C ARG A 237 14.44 17.73 5.28
N PRO A 238 15.76 17.93 5.14
CA PRO A 238 16.56 17.21 4.15
C PRO A 238 16.47 15.68 4.26
N ALA A 239 16.21 15.14 5.44
CA ALA A 239 16.05 13.70 5.66
C ALA A 239 14.72 13.13 5.14
N ASN A 240 13.69 13.97 4.97
CA ASN A 240 12.37 13.55 4.52
C ASN A 240 12.43 12.99 3.10
N ARG A 241 11.71 11.89 2.87
CA ARG A 241 11.62 11.24 1.57
C ARG A 241 10.20 10.75 1.31
N ALA A 242 9.61 11.28 0.26
CA ALA A 242 8.37 10.77 -0.29
C ALA A 242 8.69 9.74 -1.40
N SER A 243 7.67 9.04 -1.89
CA SER A 243 7.84 8.18 -3.05
C SER A 243 6.62 8.14 -3.95
N MET A 244 6.84 7.96 -5.25
CA MET A 244 5.76 7.94 -6.23
C MET A 244 6.12 7.09 -7.43
N ALA A 245 5.10 6.48 -8.06
CA ALA A 245 5.28 5.69 -9.26
C ALA A 245 5.90 6.53 -10.39
N PRO A 246 6.87 5.98 -11.16
CA PRO A 246 7.58 6.74 -12.19
C PRO A 246 6.67 7.23 -13.33
N SER A 247 5.54 6.57 -13.55
CA SER A 247 4.51 6.91 -14.54
C SER A 247 3.59 8.05 -14.09
N PHE A 248 3.61 8.43 -12.80
CA PHE A 248 2.71 9.46 -12.28
C PHE A 248 2.98 10.80 -12.96
N SER A 249 1.97 11.28 -13.67
CA SER A 249 1.91 12.63 -14.21
C SER A 249 0.49 13.13 -14.06
N SER A 250 0.34 14.41 -13.77
CA SER A 250 -0.94 15.03 -13.54
C SER A 250 -0.85 16.52 -13.76
N PRO A 251 -1.76 17.14 -14.53
CA PRO A 251 -1.80 18.61 -14.66
C PRO A 251 -1.95 19.32 -13.30
N GLN A 252 -2.50 18.65 -12.30
CA GLN A 252 -2.64 19.17 -10.94
C GLN A 252 -1.51 18.72 -10.01
N GLY A 253 -0.62 17.83 -10.47
CA GLY A 253 0.52 17.32 -9.71
C GLY A 253 1.55 18.40 -9.42
N ARG A 254 2.33 18.19 -8.35
CA ARG A 254 3.30 19.17 -7.86
C ARG A 254 4.76 18.75 -7.99
N ILE A 255 5.02 17.49 -8.37
CA ILE A 255 6.38 16.95 -8.47
C ILE A 255 7.07 17.59 -9.68
N GLY A 256 8.18 18.28 -9.41
CA GLY A 256 9.09 18.84 -10.39
C GLY A 256 10.41 18.08 -10.38
N PHE A 257 11.47 18.77 -10.80
CA PHE A 257 12.81 18.20 -10.79
C PHE A 257 13.87 19.31 -10.92
N ARG A 258 15.10 18.94 -10.58
CA ARG A 258 16.30 19.71 -10.85
C ARG A 258 17.33 18.83 -11.56
N ILE A 259 18.37 19.45 -12.10
CA ILE A 259 19.40 18.73 -12.87
C ILE A 259 20.76 18.78 -12.17
N VAL A 260 21.58 17.78 -12.45
CA VAL A 260 23.02 17.80 -12.16
C VAL A 260 23.82 17.53 -13.43
N GLU A 261 24.94 18.25 -13.57
CA GLU A 261 26.03 17.94 -14.50
C GLU A 261 27.04 17.07 -13.76
N ALA A 262 27.03 15.77 -14.02
CA ALA A 262 27.86 14.78 -13.35
C ALA A 262 27.92 13.47 -14.14
N PRO A 263 28.96 12.64 -13.93
CA PRO A 263 28.92 11.26 -14.40
C PRO A 263 27.73 10.51 -13.77
N PHE A 264 27.26 9.45 -14.43
CA PHE A 264 26.40 8.49 -13.74
C PHE A 264 27.20 7.83 -12.61
N PRO A 265 26.61 7.66 -11.41
CA PRO A 265 27.26 6.98 -10.31
C PRO A 265 27.74 5.57 -10.73
N SER A 266 28.97 5.21 -10.39
CA SER A 266 29.53 3.89 -10.69
C SER A 266 29.19 2.82 -9.64
N ALA A 267 28.48 3.22 -8.57
CA ALA A 267 28.06 2.31 -7.52
C ALA A 267 27.17 1.21 -8.07
N ARG A 268 27.30 0.00 -7.50
CA ARG A 268 26.37 -1.08 -7.81
C ARG A 268 25.07 -0.80 -7.05
N PRO A 269 23.91 -0.76 -7.73
CA PRO A 269 22.63 -0.66 -7.04
C PRO A 269 22.44 -1.82 -6.06
N THR A 270 21.66 -1.59 -5.01
CA THR A 270 21.30 -2.64 -4.06
C THR A 270 20.29 -3.62 -4.69
N ALA A 271 20.08 -4.76 -4.02
CA ALA A 271 19.09 -5.73 -4.47
C ALA A 271 17.67 -5.12 -4.36
N PRO A 272 16.77 -5.44 -5.30
CA PRO A 272 15.35 -5.08 -5.18
C PRO A 272 14.75 -5.67 -3.90
N PHE A 273 13.81 -4.94 -3.31
CA PHE A 273 13.00 -5.48 -2.22
C PHE A 273 12.01 -6.52 -2.77
N THR A 274 11.75 -7.59 -2.01
CA THR A 274 10.78 -8.64 -2.37
C THR A 274 9.87 -8.87 -1.19
N TYR A 275 8.56 -8.86 -1.43
CA TYR A 275 7.57 -9.12 -0.39
C TYR A 275 7.33 -10.61 -0.20
N SER A 276 7.08 -11.01 1.05
CA SER A 276 6.77 -12.39 1.42
C SER A 276 5.56 -12.93 0.64
N PHE A 277 4.51 -12.12 0.44
CA PHE A 277 3.32 -12.55 -0.31
C PHE A 277 3.55 -12.81 -1.82
N GLU A 278 4.68 -12.33 -2.38
CA GLU A 278 5.11 -12.57 -3.76
C GLU A 278 6.03 -13.80 -3.87
N THR A 279 6.51 -14.33 -2.74
CA THR A 279 7.45 -15.47 -2.70
C THR A 279 6.75 -16.81 -2.58
N ALA A 280 7.40 -17.86 -3.08
CA ALA A 280 6.89 -19.24 -3.06
C ALA A 280 5.47 -19.40 -3.65
N VAL A 281 5.05 -18.53 -4.56
CA VAL A 281 3.68 -18.54 -5.13
C VAL A 281 3.56 -19.67 -6.16
N LYS A 282 2.72 -20.67 -5.91
CA LYS A 282 2.40 -21.77 -6.83
C LYS A 282 1.72 -21.22 -8.09
N GLN A 283 2.06 -21.74 -9.26
CA GLN A 283 1.43 -21.31 -10.52
C GLN A 283 0.37 -22.29 -10.99
N GLN A 284 0.52 -23.57 -10.64
CA GLN A 284 -0.44 -24.60 -10.99
C GLN A 284 -1.51 -24.71 -9.89
N PRO A 285 -2.80 -24.70 -10.24
CA PRO A 285 -3.86 -24.99 -9.29
C PRO A 285 -3.79 -26.45 -8.85
N ASP A 286 -4.16 -26.72 -7.61
CA ASP A 286 -4.20 -28.06 -7.03
C ASP A 286 -5.55 -28.30 -6.37
N GLY A 287 -6.44 -29.04 -7.05
CA GLY A 287 -7.73 -29.40 -6.49
C GLY A 287 -8.66 -28.22 -6.15
N ILE A 288 -8.51 -27.05 -6.78
CA ILE A 288 -9.22 -25.81 -6.40
C ILE A 288 -10.76 -25.88 -6.50
N ALA A 289 -11.29 -26.79 -7.31
CA ALA A 289 -12.74 -27.03 -7.40
C ALA A 289 -13.25 -27.97 -6.29
N ALA A 290 -12.36 -28.57 -5.50
CA ALA A 290 -12.71 -29.42 -4.38
C ALA A 290 -12.98 -28.57 -3.14
N GLY A 291 -14.05 -28.89 -2.43
CA GLY A 291 -14.51 -28.13 -1.28
C GLY A 291 -15.52 -28.92 -0.46
N PRO A 292 -16.11 -28.28 0.57
CA PRO A 292 -17.20 -28.86 1.33
C PRO A 292 -18.39 -29.20 0.43
N ASP A 293 -19.23 -30.12 0.89
CA ASP A 293 -20.50 -30.44 0.26
C ASP A 293 -21.43 -29.22 0.28
N LEU A 294 -21.54 -28.52 -0.86
CA LEU A 294 -22.31 -27.28 -1.00
C LEU A 294 -23.80 -27.42 -0.68
N SER A 295 -24.33 -28.65 -0.68
CA SER A 295 -25.72 -28.93 -0.30
C SER A 295 -25.96 -28.91 1.21
N LYS A 296 -24.89 -28.88 2.01
CA LYS A 296 -24.95 -28.90 3.47
C LYS A 296 -24.56 -27.54 4.07
N PRO A 297 -25.19 -27.13 5.19
CA PRO A 297 -24.73 -25.98 5.94
C PRO A 297 -23.29 -26.14 6.40
N TRP A 298 -22.43 -25.22 5.96
CA TRP A 298 -21.04 -25.16 6.35
C TRP A 298 -20.58 -23.69 6.39
N ILE A 299 -19.87 -23.36 7.45
CA ILE A 299 -19.25 -22.05 7.72
C ILE A 299 -17.94 -22.23 8.51
N HIS A 300 -16.91 -21.44 8.18
CA HIS A 300 -15.61 -21.43 8.85
C HIS A 300 -15.10 -19.99 9.02
N LEU A 301 -14.40 -19.71 10.12
CA LEU A 301 -13.77 -18.42 10.41
C LEU A 301 -12.25 -18.57 10.51
N HIS A 302 -11.49 -17.74 9.78
CA HIS A 302 -10.03 -17.65 9.91
C HIS A 302 -9.64 -16.28 10.46
N GLU A 303 -8.85 -16.25 11.54
CA GLU A 303 -8.23 -15.00 12.02
C GLU A 303 -7.19 -14.50 11.02
N ILE A 304 -7.30 -13.22 10.64
CA ILE A 304 -6.46 -12.63 9.60
C ILE A 304 -5.18 -12.04 10.21
N PHE A 305 -5.34 -11.10 11.15
CA PHE A 305 -4.24 -10.23 11.60
C PHE A 305 -3.53 -10.69 12.86
N PRO A 306 -2.22 -10.37 13.00
CA PRO A 306 -1.53 -10.49 14.27
C PRO A 306 -2.11 -9.51 15.30
N ASN A 307 -2.19 -9.95 16.56
CA ASN A 307 -2.62 -9.14 17.69
C ASN A 307 -1.44 -8.93 18.66
N LEU A 308 -1.03 -7.67 18.85
CA LEU A 308 0.07 -7.30 19.76
C LEU A 308 -0.31 -7.28 21.25
N ASN A 309 -1.55 -7.62 21.59
CA ASN A 309 -2.07 -7.62 22.97
C ASN A 309 -1.86 -6.28 23.68
N GLY A 310 -2.21 -5.17 23.00
CA GLY A 310 -2.13 -3.81 23.54
C GLY A 310 -0.72 -3.20 23.54
N ARG A 311 0.27 -3.85 22.93
CA ARG A 311 1.63 -3.32 22.78
C ARG A 311 1.77 -2.44 21.56
N SER A 312 2.75 -1.54 21.62
CA SER A 312 3.00 -0.55 20.57
C SER A 312 3.60 -1.18 19.32
N MET A 313 3.02 -0.87 18.16
CA MET A 313 3.53 -1.33 16.87
C MET A 313 4.93 -0.75 16.54
N PRO A 314 5.20 0.56 16.69
CA PRO A 314 6.56 1.10 16.51
C PRO A 314 7.60 0.61 17.54
N GLU A 315 7.22 0.46 18.81
CA GLU A 315 8.18 0.12 19.87
C GLU A 315 8.45 -1.38 20.01
N VAL A 316 7.44 -2.21 19.73
CA VAL A 316 7.52 -3.68 19.84
C VAL A 316 7.33 -4.32 18.48
N GLY A 317 6.20 -4.10 17.82
CA GLY A 317 5.78 -4.80 16.59
C GLY A 317 6.86 -4.85 15.49
N TRP A 318 7.35 -3.70 15.05
CA TRP A 318 8.39 -3.64 14.01
C TRP A 318 9.72 -4.24 14.45
N ARG A 319 10.05 -4.13 15.74
CA ARG A 319 11.30 -4.68 16.30
C ARG A 319 11.25 -6.20 16.39
N ILE A 320 10.08 -6.80 16.53
CA ILE A 320 9.89 -8.26 16.55
C ILE A 320 9.64 -8.86 15.16
N GLY A 321 9.73 -8.07 14.10
CA GLY A 321 9.76 -8.55 12.72
C GLY A 321 8.48 -8.34 11.92
N LEU A 322 7.44 -7.73 12.51
CA LEU A 322 6.31 -7.24 11.71
C LEU A 322 6.81 -6.17 10.74
N ALA A 323 6.26 -6.17 9.53
CA ALA A 323 6.69 -5.25 8.48
C ALA A 323 6.56 -3.79 8.94
N ARG A 324 7.59 -2.98 8.67
CA ARG A 324 7.54 -1.53 8.95
C ARG A 324 6.44 -0.89 8.11
N GLY A 325 5.71 0.08 8.68
CA GLY A 325 4.53 0.67 8.05
C GLY A 325 3.23 -0.11 8.29
N LEU A 326 3.30 -1.32 8.86
CA LEU A 326 2.10 -1.99 9.39
C LEU A 326 1.58 -1.14 10.57
N GLY A 327 0.31 -0.76 10.51
CA GLY A 327 -0.40 -0.06 11.58
C GLY A 327 -1.33 -1.00 12.33
N ILE A 328 -2.34 -0.45 12.99
CA ILE A 328 -3.21 -1.20 13.93
C ILE A 328 -4.71 -1.07 13.63
N ALA A 329 -5.09 -0.25 12.66
CA ALA A 329 -6.47 -0.08 12.22
C ALA A 329 -6.61 -0.54 10.77
N TYR A 330 -7.33 -1.64 10.59
CA TYR A 330 -7.53 -2.29 9.30
C TYR A 330 -8.93 -1.98 8.79
N HIS A 331 -9.01 -1.41 7.60
CA HIS A 331 -10.25 -0.84 7.07
C HIS A 331 -10.35 -1.05 5.56
N ASN A 332 -11.58 -0.97 5.03
CA ASN A 332 -11.93 -1.02 3.60
C ASN A 332 -11.16 -2.08 2.83
N THR A 333 -11.78 -3.24 2.79
CA THR A 333 -11.11 -4.48 2.47
C THR A 333 -11.27 -4.86 1.01
N ALA A 334 -10.41 -5.76 0.53
CA ALA A 334 -10.56 -6.49 -0.72
C ALA A 334 -10.13 -7.95 -0.50
N ILE A 335 -10.91 -8.90 -1.02
CA ILE A 335 -10.54 -10.32 -1.08
C ILE A 335 -10.84 -10.86 -2.46
N GLN A 336 -9.94 -11.71 -2.98
CA GLN A 336 -10.11 -12.37 -4.26
C GLN A 336 -9.44 -13.75 -4.21
N GLU A 337 -10.15 -14.78 -4.66
CA GLU A 337 -9.52 -16.06 -5.01
C GLU A 337 -8.74 -15.88 -6.32
N LEU A 338 -7.48 -16.30 -6.30
CA LEU A 338 -6.57 -16.25 -7.44
C LEU A 338 -6.69 -17.53 -8.28
N PRO A 339 -6.24 -17.54 -9.55
CA PRO A 339 -6.37 -18.71 -10.44
C PRO A 339 -5.71 -20.01 -9.92
N ASN A 340 -4.74 -19.92 -9.03
CA ASN A 340 -4.10 -21.06 -8.38
C ASN A 340 -4.82 -21.56 -7.11
N GLY A 341 -5.91 -20.92 -6.70
CA GLY A 341 -6.67 -21.21 -5.48
C GLY A 341 -6.15 -20.51 -4.22
N ASP A 342 -5.10 -19.69 -4.32
CA ASP A 342 -4.71 -18.83 -3.20
C ASP A 342 -5.76 -17.75 -2.98
N MET A 343 -5.97 -17.35 -1.73
CA MET A 343 -6.71 -16.13 -1.42
C MET A 343 -5.72 -14.98 -1.25
N MET A 344 -6.02 -13.85 -1.87
CA MET A 344 -5.31 -12.60 -1.62
C MET A 344 -6.25 -11.61 -0.95
N ALA A 345 -5.79 -10.99 0.13
CA ALA A 345 -6.53 -9.97 0.84
C ALA A 345 -5.72 -8.68 0.93
N ALA A 346 -6.42 -7.54 0.86
CA ALA A 346 -5.84 -6.23 1.04
C ALA A 346 -6.76 -5.33 1.87
N TYR A 347 -6.15 -4.44 2.64
CA TYR A 347 -6.82 -3.48 3.53
C TYR A 347 -6.09 -2.16 3.42
N TYR A 348 -6.78 -1.02 3.42
CA TYR A 348 -6.02 0.17 3.81
C TYR A 348 -5.82 0.16 5.32
N ASN A 349 -4.68 0.69 5.72
CA ASN A 349 -4.11 0.57 7.04
C ASN A 349 -3.62 1.95 7.47
N THR A 350 -3.96 2.35 8.69
CA THR A 350 -3.48 3.60 9.26
C THR A 350 -2.52 3.32 10.41
N PRO A 351 -1.32 3.92 10.40
CA PRO A 351 -0.41 3.86 11.54
C PRO A 351 -1.02 4.44 12.82
N GLN A 352 -1.83 5.50 12.68
CA GLN A 352 -2.49 6.16 13.82
C GLN A 352 -3.91 6.69 13.52
N SER A 353 -4.12 7.39 12.40
CA SER A 353 -5.41 8.00 12.06
C SER A 353 -5.75 7.80 10.58
N GLU A 354 -7.04 7.69 10.29
CA GLU A 354 -7.53 7.94 8.92
C GLU A 354 -7.11 9.36 8.53
N ASP A 355 -6.60 9.52 7.31
CA ASP A 355 -5.99 10.73 6.73
C ASP A 355 -4.47 10.93 6.88
N ASP A 356 -3.74 10.09 7.62
CA ASP A 356 -2.27 10.17 7.72
C ASP A 356 -1.60 10.09 6.32
N PRO A 357 -0.59 10.92 5.99
CA PRO A 357 0.19 10.79 4.76
C PRO A 357 0.84 9.42 4.57
N ASP A 358 1.07 8.69 5.67
CA ASP A 358 1.60 7.33 5.68
C ASP A 358 0.48 6.29 5.73
N MET A 359 -0.77 6.65 5.43
CA MET A 359 -1.82 5.66 5.23
C MET A 359 -1.42 4.75 4.08
N THR A 360 -1.31 3.45 4.36
CA THR A 360 -0.81 2.46 3.42
C THR A 360 -1.91 1.48 3.05
N ILE A 361 -1.63 0.60 2.09
CA ILE A 361 -2.37 -0.63 1.94
C ILE A 361 -1.51 -1.74 2.50
N ILE A 362 -2.11 -2.67 3.23
CA ILE A 362 -1.49 -3.92 3.62
C ILE A 362 -2.09 -5.04 2.79
N THR A 363 -1.23 -5.97 2.41
CA THR A 363 -1.56 -7.07 1.54
C THR A 363 -1.04 -8.36 2.14
N MET A 364 -1.78 -9.44 1.94
CA MET A 364 -1.44 -10.76 2.43
C MET A 364 -2.05 -11.86 1.57
N ARG A 365 -1.58 -13.09 1.81
CA ARG A 365 -1.97 -14.29 1.07
C ARG A 365 -2.32 -15.42 2.04
N ARG A 366 -3.38 -16.17 1.73
CA ARG A 366 -3.62 -17.51 2.26
C ARG A 366 -3.41 -18.48 1.12
N ARG A 367 -2.46 -19.40 1.31
CA ARG A 367 -2.07 -20.35 0.26
C ARG A 367 -3.17 -21.40 0.09
N ALA A 368 -3.39 -21.87 -1.13
CA ALA A 368 -4.34 -22.93 -1.41
C ALA A 368 -4.05 -24.15 -0.52
N GLY A 369 -5.05 -24.62 0.21
CA GLY A 369 -4.97 -25.78 1.09
C GLY A 369 -4.35 -25.53 2.47
N THR A 370 -4.10 -24.28 2.89
CA THR A 370 -3.79 -23.97 4.31
C THR A 370 -4.93 -23.26 5.03
N GLU A 371 -5.00 -23.49 6.34
CA GLU A 371 -5.93 -22.84 7.27
C GLU A 371 -5.40 -21.47 7.76
N THR A 372 -4.16 -21.10 7.42
CA THR A 372 -3.48 -19.93 7.99
C THR A 372 -3.12 -18.86 6.96
N TRP A 373 -3.48 -17.62 7.25
CA TRP A 373 -2.98 -16.45 6.51
C TRP A 373 -1.50 -16.21 6.82
N ASP A 374 -0.70 -15.91 5.80
CA ASP A 374 0.66 -15.38 5.97
C ASP A 374 0.62 -14.00 6.69
N MET A 375 1.77 -13.51 7.17
CA MET A 375 1.82 -12.21 7.82
C MET A 375 1.59 -11.08 6.81
N PRO A 376 0.83 -10.01 7.17
CA PRO A 376 0.59 -8.89 6.29
C PRO A 376 1.82 -8.00 6.09
N GLU A 377 1.93 -7.43 4.89
CA GLU A 377 3.00 -6.49 4.52
C GLU A 377 2.40 -5.24 3.87
N PRO A 378 2.91 -4.02 4.16
CA PRO A 378 2.48 -2.80 3.47
C PRO A 378 2.85 -2.82 1.98
N TRP A 379 1.82 -3.00 1.15
CA TRP A 379 1.91 -2.97 -0.29
C TRP A 379 0.54 -2.74 -0.95
N PRO A 380 0.43 -1.85 -1.96
CA PRO A 380 1.45 -0.89 -2.37
C PRO A 380 1.71 0.18 -1.31
N TYR A 381 2.98 0.60 -1.20
CA TYR A 381 3.43 1.67 -0.29
C TYR A 381 4.03 2.83 -1.09
N PHE A 382 3.51 4.04 -0.86
CA PHE A 382 4.07 5.30 -1.34
C PHE A 382 4.23 6.23 -0.13
N ALA A 383 5.47 6.59 0.18
CA ALA A 383 5.78 7.46 1.32
C ALA A 383 5.22 8.86 1.08
N ASP A 384 4.62 9.47 2.10
CA ASP A 384 3.93 10.76 2.08
C ASP A 384 2.81 10.89 1.02
N ALA A 385 2.26 9.75 0.57
CA ALA A 385 1.19 9.66 -0.40
C ALA A 385 0.17 8.59 0.00
N ALA A 386 -0.83 9.02 0.76
CA ALA A 386 -1.84 8.15 1.36
C ALA A 386 -2.52 7.24 0.34
N ASN A 387 -2.42 5.92 0.54
CA ASN A 387 -3.09 4.88 -0.25
C ASN A 387 -4.36 4.41 0.45
N ALA A 388 -5.45 4.28 -0.30
CA ALA A 388 -6.74 3.87 0.24
C ALA A 388 -7.53 2.96 -0.70
N ALA A 389 -8.53 2.30 -0.12
CA ALA A 389 -9.58 1.58 -0.83
C ALA A 389 -9.03 0.57 -1.86
N PRO A 390 -8.29 -0.46 -1.44
CA PRO A 390 -7.84 -1.51 -2.35
C PRO A 390 -9.03 -2.22 -3.01
N VAL A 391 -8.85 -2.66 -4.24
CA VAL A 391 -9.76 -3.57 -4.95
C VAL A 391 -8.92 -4.59 -5.72
N ILE A 392 -9.20 -5.86 -5.54
CA ILE A 392 -8.56 -6.96 -6.28
C ILE A 392 -9.62 -7.58 -7.17
N TRP A 393 -9.29 -7.82 -8.44
CA TRP A 393 -10.21 -8.45 -9.36
C TRP A 393 -9.50 -9.48 -10.23
N ASN A 394 -10.00 -10.71 -10.19
CA ASN A 394 -9.57 -11.77 -11.09
C ASN A 394 -10.39 -11.69 -12.38
N ASP A 395 -9.82 -11.09 -13.42
CA ASP A 395 -10.48 -10.88 -14.70
C ASP A 395 -10.49 -12.19 -15.50
N VAL A 396 -11.53 -13.01 -15.27
CA VAL A 396 -11.74 -14.25 -16.03
C VAL A 396 -12.43 -13.91 -17.36
N VAL A 397 -11.66 -13.93 -18.45
CA VAL A 397 -12.18 -13.69 -19.80
C VAL A 397 -12.50 -15.03 -20.49
N PRO A 398 -13.73 -15.23 -21.00
CA PRO A 398 -14.05 -16.42 -21.77
C PRO A 398 -13.11 -16.59 -22.96
N ASN A 399 -12.46 -17.76 -23.07
CA ASN A 399 -11.53 -18.11 -24.16
C ASN A 399 -10.30 -17.20 -24.30
N GLY A 400 -9.89 -16.50 -23.25
CA GLY A 400 -8.68 -15.67 -23.21
C GLY A 400 -7.79 -15.98 -22.01
N THR A 401 -6.59 -15.40 -21.99
CA THR A 401 -5.77 -15.34 -20.78
C THR A 401 -6.15 -14.09 -20.00
N GLY A 402 -6.97 -14.26 -18.97
CA GLY A 402 -7.28 -13.24 -17.99
C GLY A 402 -6.04 -12.67 -17.29
N LYS A 403 -6.24 -11.65 -16.46
CA LYS A 403 -5.18 -11.13 -15.58
C LYS A 403 -5.76 -10.72 -14.23
N LEU A 404 -4.94 -10.78 -13.21
CA LEU A 404 -5.27 -10.16 -11.94
C LEU A 404 -5.10 -8.66 -12.07
N TRP A 405 -6.04 -7.92 -11.52
CA TRP A 405 -5.96 -6.48 -11.35
C TRP A 405 -5.91 -6.14 -9.87
N PHE A 406 -5.08 -5.17 -9.53
CA PHE A 406 -5.05 -4.57 -8.21
C PHE A 406 -5.20 -3.05 -8.39
N PHE A 407 -6.28 -2.49 -7.86
CA PHE A 407 -6.60 -1.07 -7.89
C PHE A 407 -6.51 -0.47 -6.49
N TRP A 408 -6.19 0.82 -6.40
CA TRP A 408 -6.31 1.61 -5.19
C TRP A 408 -6.50 3.08 -5.53
N GLY A 409 -6.87 3.88 -4.54
CA GLY A 409 -6.96 5.33 -4.65
C GLY A 409 -5.91 6.04 -3.79
N GLN A 410 -5.68 7.31 -4.08
CA GLN A 410 -4.80 8.17 -3.30
C GLN A 410 -5.54 9.45 -2.90
N PRO A 411 -6.44 9.39 -1.89
CA PRO A 411 -7.45 10.42 -1.65
C PRO A 411 -6.87 11.78 -1.24
N ARG A 412 -5.61 11.83 -0.81
CA ARG A 412 -4.92 13.03 -0.35
C ARG A 412 -3.85 13.51 -1.33
N LEU A 413 -3.41 12.67 -2.26
CA LEU A 413 -2.35 13.01 -3.20
C LEU A 413 -2.75 14.19 -4.09
N ILE A 414 -1.88 15.21 -4.15
CA ILE A 414 -2.08 16.37 -5.02
C ILE A 414 -1.99 15.92 -6.48
N GLY A 415 -3.11 16.05 -7.19
CA GLY A 415 -3.24 15.64 -8.59
C GLY A 415 -3.53 14.15 -8.77
N ALA A 416 -3.99 13.46 -7.73
CA ALA A 416 -4.45 12.07 -7.82
C ALA A 416 -5.48 11.85 -8.93
N TRP A 417 -5.31 10.75 -9.66
CA TRP A 417 -6.32 10.21 -10.56
C TRP A 417 -7.42 9.46 -9.78
N PRO A 418 -8.57 9.13 -10.39
CA PRO A 418 -9.66 8.42 -9.69
C PRO A 418 -9.23 7.10 -9.03
N PHE A 419 -8.23 6.44 -9.61
CA PHE A 419 -7.58 5.25 -9.09
C PHE A 419 -6.22 5.09 -9.75
N SER A 420 -5.39 4.23 -9.17
CA SER A 420 -4.14 3.70 -9.70
C SER A 420 -4.30 2.19 -9.82
N TYR A 421 -3.54 1.54 -10.69
CA TYR A 421 -3.63 0.08 -10.84
C TYR A 421 -2.35 -0.58 -11.28
N MET A 422 -2.29 -1.88 -11.05
CA MET A 422 -1.30 -2.80 -11.60
C MET A 422 -1.95 -4.13 -11.95
N THR A 423 -1.24 -4.97 -12.69
CA THR A 423 -1.75 -6.26 -13.13
C THR A 423 -0.73 -7.37 -12.96
N SER A 424 -1.22 -8.60 -12.75
CA SER A 424 -0.40 -9.81 -12.66
C SER A 424 -0.95 -10.91 -13.56
N LYS A 425 -0.07 -11.75 -14.10
CA LYS A 425 -0.39 -12.92 -14.93
C LYS A 425 0.08 -14.24 -14.32
N ASP A 426 0.65 -14.19 -13.13
CA ASP A 426 1.33 -15.29 -12.46
C ASP A 426 0.88 -15.38 -11.00
N ASN A 427 -0.43 -15.28 -10.78
CA ASN A 427 -1.06 -15.43 -9.47
C ASN A 427 -0.52 -14.45 -8.42
N GLY A 428 -0.11 -13.25 -8.83
CA GLY A 428 0.43 -12.22 -7.94
C GLY A 428 1.87 -12.47 -7.48
N ALA A 429 2.63 -13.31 -8.19
CA ALA A 429 4.06 -13.51 -7.94
C ALA A 429 4.89 -12.35 -8.50
N THR A 430 4.45 -11.76 -9.61
CA THR A 430 4.99 -10.51 -10.16
C THR A 430 3.87 -9.58 -10.60
N TRP A 431 4.16 -8.29 -10.58
CA TRP A 431 3.22 -7.23 -10.94
C TRP A 431 3.80 -6.31 -11.99
N SER A 432 2.94 -5.78 -12.87
CA SER A 432 3.30 -4.73 -13.82
C SER A 432 3.75 -3.46 -13.08
N ALA A 433 4.34 -2.53 -13.83
CA ALA A 433 4.47 -1.17 -13.34
C ALA A 433 3.10 -0.61 -12.91
N VAL A 434 3.14 0.34 -11.98
CA VAL A 434 1.97 1.09 -11.55
C VAL A 434 1.52 1.99 -12.70
N GLU A 435 0.24 1.95 -13.02
CA GLU A 435 -0.40 2.71 -14.09
C GLU A 435 -1.49 3.63 -13.54
N PHE A 436 -1.80 4.68 -14.30
CA PHE A 436 -2.86 5.64 -14.00
C PHE A 436 -3.83 5.71 -15.19
N PRO A 437 -5.14 5.91 -14.97
CA PRO A 437 -6.12 5.87 -16.04
C PRO A 437 -5.90 7.00 -17.05
N ARG A 438 -5.70 6.61 -18.31
CA ARG A 438 -5.65 7.54 -19.44
C ARG A 438 -7.06 7.86 -19.93
N PHE A 439 -7.56 9.04 -19.60
CA PHE A 439 -8.85 9.51 -20.11
C PHE A 439 -8.74 10.17 -21.48
N THR A 440 -9.60 9.79 -22.41
CA THR A 440 -9.66 10.34 -23.78
C THR A 440 -10.58 11.56 -23.90
N ALA A 441 -11.34 11.86 -22.86
CA ALA A 441 -12.24 13.00 -22.76
C ALA A 441 -12.17 13.61 -21.34
N PRO A 442 -12.63 14.87 -21.16
CA PRO A 442 -12.76 15.45 -19.83
C PRO A 442 -13.62 14.61 -18.90
N ILE A 443 -13.19 14.46 -17.65
CA ILE A 443 -13.90 13.71 -16.61
C ILE A 443 -14.62 14.64 -15.63
N GLY A 444 -15.69 14.14 -15.02
CA GLY A 444 -16.39 14.85 -13.95
C GLY A 444 -15.62 14.81 -12.63
N ARG A 445 -16.24 15.35 -11.57
CA ARG A 445 -15.68 15.32 -10.21
C ARG A 445 -15.62 13.89 -9.67
N TYR A 446 -14.62 13.61 -8.84
CA TYR A 446 -14.39 12.32 -8.20
C TYR A 446 -13.72 12.49 -6.83
N VAL A 447 -13.66 11.40 -6.08
CA VAL A 447 -12.75 11.18 -4.96
C VAL A 447 -11.90 9.95 -5.32
N PRO A 448 -10.57 9.98 -5.17
CA PRO A 448 -9.68 8.84 -5.41
C PRO A 448 -9.89 7.70 -4.40
N GLN A 449 -11.04 7.04 -4.46
CA GLN A 449 -11.43 5.92 -3.61
C GLN A 449 -12.25 4.95 -4.47
N PRO A 450 -11.61 3.97 -5.13
CA PRO A 450 -12.34 2.93 -5.83
C PRO A 450 -13.15 2.09 -4.84
N ILE A 451 -14.27 1.59 -5.32
CA ILE A 451 -15.23 0.82 -4.52
C ILE A 451 -15.02 -0.67 -4.83
N ASN A 452 -15.29 -1.54 -3.85
CA ASN A 452 -15.03 -3.00 -3.82
C ASN A 452 -15.66 -3.86 -4.93
N SER A 453 -16.18 -3.28 -5.99
CA SER A 453 -16.84 -4.01 -7.07
C SER A 453 -16.27 -3.59 -8.42
N ILE A 454 -15.94 -4.60 -9.22
CA ILE A 454 -15.59 -4.44 -10.62
C ILE A 454 -16.44 -5.44 -11.38
N VAL A 455 -17.06 -4.99 -12.46
CA VAL A 455 -17.93 -5.82 -13.29
C VAL A 455 -17.53 -5.74 -14.75
N ARG A 456 -17.83 -6.81 -15.47
CA ARG A 456 -17.72 -6.87 -16.93
C ARG A 456 -19.12 -7.05 -17.52
N SER A 457 -19.54 -6.13 -18.40
CA SER A 457 -20.78 -6.29 -19.16
C SER A 457 -20.60 -7.29 -20.31
N SER A 458 -21.71 -7.76 -20.85
CA SER A 458 -21.73 -8.77 -21.93
C SER A 458 -21.06 -8.31 -23.23
N ASP A 459 -20.93 -7.00 -23.44
CA ASP A 459 -20.18 -6.41 -24.57
C ASP A 459 -18.66 -6.35 -24.32
N GLY A 460 -18.21 -6.81 -23.15
CA GLY A 460 -16.81 -6.84 -22.74
C GLY A 460 -16.33 -5.57 -22.03
N THR A 461 -17.16 -4.55 -21.83
CA THR A 461 -16.77 -3.35 -21.09
C THR A 461 -16.51 -3.67 -19.62
N ILE A 462 -15.38 -3.20 -19.08
CA ILE A 462 -15.07 -3.28 -17.64
C ILE A 462 -15.53 -1.98 -16.99
N LEU A 463 -16.22 -2.09 -15.86
CA LEU A 463 -16.74 -0.96 -15.10
C LEU A 463 -16.23 -1.01 -13.66
N ILE A 464 -15.73 0.13 -13.17
CA ILE A 464 -15.28 0.32 -11.79
C ILE A 464 -15.90 1.60 -11.21
N PRO A 465 -16.53 1.56 -10.03
CA PRO A 465 -17.03 2.75 -9.36
C PRO A 465 -15.94 3.39 -8.46
N THR A 466 -15.99 4.71 -8.33
CA THR A 466 -15.31 5.46 -7.27
C THR A 466 -16.27 6.43 -6.61
N ASP A 467 -15.95 6.88 -5.41
CA ASP A 467 -16.65 8.01 -4.79
C ASP A 467 -16.58 9.28 -5.65
N SER A 468 -17.51 10.21 -5.42
CA SER A 468 -17.58 11.48 -6.15
C SER A 468 -17.92 12.68 -5.26
N THR A 469 -17.33 13.83 -5.58
CA THR A 469 -17.77 15.15 -5.10
C THR A 469 -18.68 15.86 -6.11
N GLY A 470 -19.11 15.14 -7.14
CA GLY A 470 -20.08 15.57 -8.12
C GLY A 470 -21.50 15.60 -7.57
N ARG A 471 -22.46 15.90 -8.44
CA ARG A 471 -23.89 15.84 -8.14
C ARG A 471 -24.60 15.11 -9.26
N ASP A 472 -25.69 14.40 -8.94
CA ASP A 472 -26.58 13.86 -9.96
C ASP A 472 -27.46 14.95 -10.60
N ALA A 473 -28.32 14.55 -11.54
CA ALA A 473 -29.24 15.44 -12.25
C ALA A 473 -30.27 16.15 -11.34
N THR A 474 -30.48 15.66 -10.11
CA THR A 474 -31.37 16.26 -9.10
C THR A 474 -30.64 17.22 -8.15
N GLY A 475 -29.30 17.27 -8.24
CA GLY A 475 -28.45 18.05 -7.34
C GLY A 475 -27.99 17.29 -6.09
N ASN A 476 -28.32 16.01 -5.94
CA ASN A 476 -27.84 15.18 -4.82
C ASN A 476 -26.33 14.95 -4.94
N GLY A 477 -25.58 15.20 -3.87
CA GLY A 477 -24.13 15.06 -3.82
C GLY A 477 -23.61 13.75 -3.21
N SER A 478 -24.49 12.91 -2.67
CA SER A 478 -24.10 11.58 -2.18
C SER A 478 -24.19 10.57 -3.32
N VAL A 479 -23.13 10.53 -4.13
CA VAL A 479 -23.10 9.77 -5.37
C VAL A 479 -21.71 9.17 -5.63
N SER A 480 -21.68 8.13 -6.45
CA SER A 480 -20.46 7.54 -6.99
C SER A 480 -20.38 7.81 -8.50
N SER A 481 -19.15 7.92 -9.01
CA SER A 481 -18.84 7.93 -10.44
C SER A 481 -18.56 6.51 -10.90
N VAL A 482 -18.91 6.16 -12.14
CA VAL A 482 -18.55 4.87 -12.76
C VAL A 482 -17.66 5.13 -13.96
N TRP A 483 -16.52 4.43 -14.00
CA TRP A 483 -15.51 4.52 -15.05
C TRP A 483 -15.56 3.26 -15.91
N GLY A 484 -15.46 3.43 -17.23
CA GLY A 484 -15.48 2.32 -18.18
C GLY A 484 -14.20 2.20 -19.00
N THR A 485 -13.88 0.97 -19.41
CA THR A 485 -12.86 0.68 -20.44
C THR A 485 -13.31 -0.47 -21.34
N HIS A 486 -13.06 -0.34 -22.64
CA HIS A 486 -13.38 -1.34 -23.66
C HIS A 486 -12.11 -1.96 -24.31
N ASP A 487 -10.92 -1.55 -23.88
CA ASP A 487 -9.64 -1.91 -24.52
C ASP A 487 -8.64 -2.55 -23.54
N GLY A 488 -9.17 -3.12 -22.44
CA GLY A 488 -8.36 -3.78 -21.41
C GLY A 488 -7.56 -2.82 -20.55
N GLY A 489 -8.05 -1.58 -20.38
CA GLY A 489 -7.49 -0.51 -19.55
C GLY A 489 -6.42 0.33 -20.24
N GLN A 490 -6.30 0.29 -21.57
CA GLN A 490 -5.42 1.21 -22.30
C GLN A 490 -5.98 2.63 -22.32
N SER A 491 -7.31 2.76 -22.32
CA SER A 491 -8.02 4.02 -22.13
C SER A 491 -9.27 3.84 -21.28
N TRP A 492 -9.66 4.93 -20.63
CA TRP A 492 -10.80 5.00 -19.72
C TRP A 492 -11.73 6.16 -20.08
N TYR A 493 -13.00 6.05 -19.70
CA TYR A 493 -14.00 7.11 -19.85
C TYR A 493 -14.91 7.23 -18.61
N ASP A 494 -15.40 8.44 -18.34
CA ASP A 494 -16.49 8.69 -17.39
C ASP A 494 -17.82 8.29 -18.06
N THR A 495 -18.61 7.43 -17.42
CA THR A 495 -19.94 7.05 -17.94
C THR A 495 -20.93 8.22 -17.96
N GLY A 496 -20.64 9.30 -17.23
CA GLY A 496 -21.41 10.55 -17.16
C GLY A 496 -22.56 10.51 -16.15
N GLY A 497 -23.15 9.34 -15.90
CA GLY A 497 -24.18 9.17 -14.88
C GLY A 497 -23.60 9.11 -13.46
N ARG A 498 -24.46 9.32 -12.46
CA ARG A 498 -24.09 9.28 -11.04
C ARG A 498 -25.07 8.39 -10.29
N THR A 499 -24.53 7.46 -9.49
CA THR A 499 -25.33 6.48 -8.75
C THR A 499 -26.21 7.15 -7.67
N ALA A 500 -26.91 6.35 -6.87
CA ALA A 500 -27.59 6.80 -5.67
C ALA A 500 -26.77 6.33 -4.46
N GLY A 501 -25.95 7.20 -3.89
CA GLY A 501 -25.11 6.88 -2.74
C GLY A 501 -23.61 7.03 -3.00
N ARG A 502 -22.89 7.50 -1.99
CA ARG A 502 -21.42 7.38 -1.91
C ARG A 502 -21.05 5.94 -1.51
N HIS A 503 -19.99 5.34 -2.04
CA HIS A 503 -19.71 3.90 -1.86
C HIS A 503 -20.74 2.95 -2.48
N THR A 504 -21.31 3.27 -3.65
CA THR A 504 -22.22 2.34 -4.34
C THR A 504 -21.45 1.15 -4.92
N THR A 505 -21.75 -0.05 -4.43
CA THR A 505 -21.25 -1.33 -4.94
C THR A 505 -22.08 -1.76 -6.14
N ILE A 506 -21.45 -2.14 -7.25
CA ILE A 506 -22.13 -2.53 -8.49
C ILE A 506 -22.05 -4.04 -8.76
N VAL A 507 -23.10 -4.59 -9.38
CA VAL A 507 -23.17 -5.96 -9.88
C VAL A 507 -23.97 -5.98 -11.19
N MET A 508 -23.65 -6.90 -12.10
CA MET A 508 -24.47 -7.10 -13.30
C MET A 508 -25.76 -7.86 -12.97
N ALA A 509 -26.87 -7.45 -13.56
CA ALA A 509 -28.11 -8.23 -13.62
C ALA A 509 -27.92 -9.51 -14.46
N LYS A 510 -28.88 -10.43 -14.41
CA LYS A 510 -28.83 -11.70 -15.19
C LYS A 510 -28.78 -11.49 -16.70
N ASP A 511 -29.28 -10.37 -17.20
CA ASP A 511 -29.25 -10.03 -18.62
C ASP A 511 -27.86 -9.66 -19.15
N GLY A 512 -26.86 -9.48 -18.25
CA GLY A 512 -25.48 -9.14 -18.60
C GLY A 512 -25.26 -7.70 -19.10
N THR A 513 -26.29 -6.85 -19.14
CA THR A 513 -26.21 -5.47 -19.64
C THR A 513 -26.71 -4.43 -18.63
N THR A 514 -27.64 -4.80 -17.77
CA THR A 514 -28.16 -3.95 -16.70
C THR A 514 -27.20 -3.94 -15.51
N ILE A 515 -26.87 -2.74 -15.03
CA ILE A 515 -26.03 -2.52 -13.86
C ILE A 515 -26.93 -2.23 -12.66
N LEU A 516 -26.74 -2.98 -11.57
CA LEU A 516 -27.39 -2.77 -10.29
C LEU A 516 -26.36 -2.19 -9.31
N GLY A 517 -26.62 -1.01 -8.77
CA GLY A 517 -25.80 -0.33 -7.78
C GLY A 517 -26.48 -0.31 -6.42
N PHE A 518 -25.93 -1.03 -5.45
CA PHE A 518 -26.42 -1.11 -4.08
C PHE A 518 -25.57 -0.25 -3.15
N GLY A 519 -26.21 0.42 -2.19
CA GLY A 519 -25.48 1.07 -1.11
C GLY A 519 -25.27 2.57 -1.31
N GLY A 520 -24.83 3.18 -0.23
CA GLY A 520 -24.70 4.61 -0.10
C GLY A 520 -24.40 5.01 1.34
N LYS A 521 -23.13 5.32 1.68
CA LYS A 521 -22.78 5.90 2.99
C LYS A 521 -23.60 7.16 3.22
N ASN A 522 -24.29 7.22 4.35
CA ASN A 522 -25.16 8.31 4.76
C ASN A 522 -26.16 8.72 3.66
N SER A 523 -26.71 7.72 2.95
CA SER A 523 -27.64 7.92 1.85
C SER A 523 -28.84 6.99 2.00
N GLU A 524 -30.03 7.52 1.79
CA GLU A 524 -31.28 6.77 1.93
C GLU A 524 -32.31 7.17 0.89
N ILE A 525 -33.23 6.25 0.63
CA ILE A 525 -34.52 6.48 -0.03
C ILE A 525 -35.58 5.88 0.89
N GLU A 526 -36.41 6.73 1.50
CA GLU A 526 -37.47 6.32 2.44
C GLU A 526 -36.96 5.56 3.67
N GLY A 527 -35.79 5.95 4.19
CA GLY A 527 -35.09 5.33 5.31
C GLY A 527 -34.40 4.02 4.97
N LYS A 528 -34.29 3.68 3.69
CA LYS A 528 -33.70 2.44 3.21
C LYS A 528 -32.52 2.67 2.29
N MET A 529 -31.63 1.69 2.24
CA MET A 529 -30.46 1.73 1.37
C MET A 529 -30.89 1.91 -0.09
N PRO A 530 -30.26 2.82 -0.86
CA PRO A 530 -30.60 3.03 -2.25
C PRO A 530 -30.21 1.84 -3.15
N LEU A 531 -31.04 1.61 -4.16
CA LEU A 531 -30.73 0.83 -5.35
C LEU A 531 -30.76 1.77 -6.57
N ALA A 532 -29.64 1.84 -7.28
CA ALA A 532 -29.50 2.53 -8.55
C ALA A 532 -29.45 1.51 -9.71
N ILE A 533 -30.27 1.68 -10.74
CA ILE A 533 -30.37 0.74 -11.88
C ILE A 533 -30.03 1.50 -13.16
N SER A 534 -29.08 0.99 -13.94
CA SER A 534 -28.74 1.53 -15.25
C SER A 534 -28.89 0.49 -16.35
N HIS A 535 -29.53 0.89 -17.45
CA HIS A 535 -29.74 0.06 -18.65
C HIS A 535 -28.93 0.55 -19.86
N ASP A 536 -28.08 1.56 -19.68
CA ASP A 536 -27.39 2.27 -20.76
C ASP A 536 -25.89 2.42 -20.53
N GLY A 537 -25.30 1.48 -19.79
CA GLY A 537 -23.86 1.46 -19.48
C GLY A 537 -23.44 2.51 -18.45
N GLY A 538 -24.34 2.90 -17.55
CA GLY A 538 -24.05 3.84 -16.45
C GLY A 538 -24.31 5.31 -16.79
N LYS A 539 -24.89 5.63 -17.96
CA LYS A 539 -25.16 7.01 -18.37
C LYS A 539 -26.35 7.60 -17.61
N THR A 540 -27.38 6.81 -17.37
CA THR A 540 -28.55 7.18 -16.57
C THR A 540 -28.87 6.13 -15.52
N TRP A 541 -29.50 6.57 -14.42
CA TRP A 541 -29.78 5.75 -13.24
C TRP A 541 -31.21 5.96 -12.74
N GLN A 542 -32.00 4.90 -12.72
CA GLN A 542 -33.27 4.84 -12.00
C GLN A 542 -33.01 4.49 -10.53
N LYS A 543 -33.73 5.09 -9.60
CA LYS A 543 -33.42 5.01 -8.15
C LYS A 543 -34.65 4.54 -7.39
N LYS A 544 -34.49 3.56 -6.50
CA LYS A 544 -35.55 3.06 -5.60
C LYS A 544 -34.98 2.54 -4.29
N ALA A 545 -35.83 2.37 -3.28
CA ALA A 545 -35.46 1.75 -2.02
C ALA A 545 -35.19 0.24 -2.16
N THR A 546 -34.20 -0.26 -1.45
CA THR A 546 -34.02 -1.70 -1.15
C THR A 546 -34.81 -2.09 0.11
N PRO A 547 -34.93 -3.39 0.47
CA PRO A 547 -35.46 -3.77 1.78
C PRO A 547 -34.48 -3.51 2.95
N PHE A 548 -33.21 -3.19 2.66
CA PHE A 548 -32.14 -3.08 3.65
C PHE A 548 -32.09 -1.70 4.30
N ASP A 549 -31.65 -1.65 5.55
CA ASP A 549 -31.46 -0.40 6.28
C ASP A 549 -30.36 0.46 5.64
N GLU A 550 -30.45 1.78 5.84
CA GLU A 550 -29.42 2.71 5.39
C GLU A 550 -28.05 2.38 5.98
N LEU A 551 -26.99 2.67 5.22
CA LEU A 551 -25.62 2.51 5.70
C LEU A 551 -25.10 3.84 6.22
N LEU A 552 -24.42 3.81 7.36
CA LEU A 552 -23.81 4.99 7.95
C LEU A 552 -22.31 5.06 7.63
N SER A 553 -21.64 6.04 8.21
CA SER A 553 -20.18 6.02 8.28
C SER A 553 -19.70 4.68 8.87
N GLY A 554 -18.52 4.20 8.48
CA GLY A 554 -17.99 2.93 8.99
C GLY A 554 -18.38 1.68 8.20
N GLU A 555 -19.31 1.80 7.25
CA GLU A 555 -19.99 0.65 6.63
C GLU A 555 -19.99 0.76 5.10
N ARG A 556 -19.84 -0.39 4.42
CA ARG A 556 -20.08 -0.53 2.98
C ARG A 556 -20.50 -1.97 2.67
N PRO A 557 -21.50 -2.21 1.81
CA PRO A 557 -21.92 -3.56 1.53
C PRO A 557 -21.00 -4.20 0.50
N SER A 558 -21.01 -5.52 0.44
CA SER A 558 -20.53 -6.25 -0.72
C SER A 558 -21.69 -6.96 -1.39
N VAL A 559 -21.74 -6.91 -2.72
CA VAL A 559 -22.69 -7.66 -3.54
C VAL A 559 -21.95 -8.31 -4.69
N ILE A 560 -22.16 -9.61 -4.87
CA ILE A 560 -21.57 -10.39 -5.97
C ILE A 560 -22.63 -11.27 -6.62
N ARG A 561 -22.40 -11.62 -7.88
CA ARG A 561 -23.16 -12.66 -8.58
C ARG A 561 -22.46 -14.00 -8.34
N LEU A 562 -23.17 -14.95 -7.73
CA LEU A 562 -22.67 -16.31 -7.53
C LEU A 562 -22.71 -17.10 -8.84
N HIS A 563 -21.95 -18.20 -8.89
CA HIS A 563 -21.85 -19.11 -10.03
C HIS A 563 -23.19 -19.70 -10.47
N ASP A 564 -24.13 -19.88 -9.53
CA ASP A 564 -25.46 -20.39 -9.81
C ASP A 564 -26.45 -19.30 -10.29
N GLY A 565 -25.99 -18.05 -10.35
CA GLY A 565 -26.74 -16.89 -10.82
C GLY A 565 -27.47 -16.11 -9.72
N LYS A 566 -27.42 -16.50 -8.44
CA LYS A 566 -27.96 -15.69 -7.34
C LYS A 566 -27.11 -14.45 -7.07
N LEU A 567 -27.75 -13.41 -6.54
CA LEU A 567 -27.02 -12.36 -5.85
C LEU A 567 -26.75 -12.78 -4.41
N PHE A 568 -25.50 -12.63 -3.98
CA PHE A 568 -25.10 -12.65 -2.58
C PHE A 568 -24.84 -11.23 -2.12
N PHE A 569 -25.35 -10.89 -0.94
CA PHE A 569 -25.21 -9.58 -0.32
C PHE A 569 -24.75 -9.74 1.13
N VAL A 570 -23.87 -8.85 1.60
CA VAL A 570 -23.41 -8.81 2.99
C VAL A 570 -23.26 -7.37 3.48
N ALA A 571 -23.75 -7.10 4.69
CA ALA A 571 -23.69 -5.79 5.35
C ALA A 571 -23.91 -5.90 6.87
N ASP A 572 -23.69 -4.79 7.58
CA ASP A 572 -24.09 -4.63 8.98
C ASP A 572 -25.60 -4.35 9.12
N TYR A 573 -26.19 -4.72 10.25
CA TYR A 573 -27.54 -4.30 10.65
C TYR A 573 -27.53 -2.88 11.20
N ASN A 574 -28.54 -2.08 10.83
CA ASN A 574 -28.67 -0.70 11.33
C ASN A 574 -30.15 -0.28 11.57
N PRO A 575 -30.84 -0.90 12.55
CA PRO A 575 -32.29 -0.76 12.73
C PRO A 575 -32.75 0.57 13.36
N SER A 576 -31.82 1.42 13.84
CA SER A 576 -32.15 2.74 14.35
C SER A 576 -31.04 3.69 13.94
N LYS A 577 -31.38 4.92 13.49
CA LYS A 577 -30.46 5.98 13.01
C LYS A 577 -29.37 6.46 14.02
N GLN A 578 -28.97 5.60 14.94
CA GLN A 578 -27.87 5.74 15.86
C GLN A 578 -26.58 5.49 15.08
N LYS A 579 -25.75 6.52 14.97
CA LYS A 579 -24.38 6.38 14.50
C LYS A 579 -23.66 5.33 15.35
N HIS A 580 -23.00 4.39 14.67
CA HIS A 580 -21.90 3.58 15.20
C HIS A 580 -22.15 2.87 16.52
N ILE A 581 -23.11 1.95 16.55
CA ILE A 581 -23.22 1.03 17.69
C ILE A 581 -22.95 -0.44 17.36
N HIS A 582 -23.01 -0.88 16.10
CA HIS A 582 -22.81 -2.29 15.67
C HIS A 582 -23.47 -3.33 16.61
N LYS A 583 -24.51 -2.93 17.36
CA LYS A 583 -25.08 -3.72 18.46
C LYS A 583 -25.91 -4.89 17.94
N ASP A 584 -26.36 -4.77 16.70
CA ASP A 584 -27.33 -5.67 16.09
C ASP A 584 -26.65 -6.71 15.18
N GLY A 585 -25.32 -6.65 15.03
CA GLY A 585 -24.51 -7.61 14.28
C GLY A 585 -24.45 -7.35 12.77
N ALA A 586 -24.01 -8.36 12.03
CA ALA A 586 -23.96 -8.35 10.56
C ALA A 586 -24.80 -9.49 9.96
N TYR A 587 -25.08 -9.42 8.67
CA TYR A 587 -25.88 -10.42 7.97
C TYR A 587 -25.45 -10.64 6.53
N VAL A 588 -25.89 -11.79 6.02
CA VAL A 588 -25.80 -12.16 4.61
C VAL A 588 -27.20 -12.35 4.04
N ALA A 589 -27.35 -12.17 2.73
CA ALA A 589 -28.61 -12.35 2.03
C ALA A 589 -28.42 -12.94 0.63
N LEU A 590 -29.39 -13.74 0.19
CA LEU A 590 -29.44 -14.32 -1.15
C LEU A 590 -30.68 -13.87 -1.92
N SER A 591 -30.54 -13.60 -3.21
CA SER A 591 -31.65 -13.27 -4.12
C SER A 591 -31.54 -14.01 -5.46
N ASP A 592 -32.64 -14.64 -5.87
CA ASP A 592 -32.77 -15.34 -7.16
C ASP A 592 -33.33 -14.43 -8.28
N ASP A 593 -33.77 -13.22 -7.97
CA ASP A 593 -34.57 -12.37 -8.86
C ASP A 593 -34.00 -10.95 -9.01
N ASP A 594 -32.67 -10.84 -9.03
CA ASP A 594 -31.94 -9.59 -9.20
C ASP A 594 -32.27 -8.54 -8.13
N GLY A 595 -32.50 -9.02 -6.90
CA GLY A 595 -32.66 -8.21 -5.71
C GLY A 595 -34.08 -7.75 -5.42
N ALA A 596 -35.09 -8.33 -6.08
CA ALA A 596 -36.49 -8.03 -5.79
C ALA A 596 -36.97 -8.72 -4.51
N THR A 597 -36.51 -9.94 -4.23
CA THR A 597 -36.75 -10.69 -3.00
C THR A 597 -35.44 -11.23 -2.41
N TRP A 598 -35.40 -11.38 -1.09
CA TRP A 598 -34.18 -11.75 -0.36
C TRP A 598 -34.46 -12.77 0.76
N THR A 599 -33.57 -13.75 0.90
CA THR A 599 -33.46 -14.60 2.09
C THR A 599 -32.27 -14.13 2.92
N THR A 600 -32.52 -13.59 4.12
CA THR A 600 -31.50 -13.02 5.00
C THR A 600 -31.17 -13.94 6.17
N LYS A 601 -29.89 -13.98 6.58
CA LYS A 601 -29.43 -14.70 7.77
C LYS A 601 -28.38 -13.87 8.54
N PRO A 602 -28.53 -13.67 9.87
CA PRO A 602 -27.49 -13.08 10.70
C PRO A 602 -26.20 -13.92 10.68
N LEU A 603 -25.05 -13.25 10.70
CA LEU A 603 -23.76 -13.89 10.89
C LEU A 603 -23.59 -14.40 12.33
N PRO A 604 -22.64 -15.33 12.59
CA PRO A 604 -22.33 -15.78 13.94
C PRO A 604 -21.99 -14.62 14.88
N LYS A 605 -22.26 -14.77 16.18
CA LYS A 605 -22.05 -13.73 17.20
C LYS A 605 -20.59 -13.26 17.34
N GLU A 606 -19.65 -14.07 16.87
CA GLU A 606 -18.22 -13.76 16.77
C GLU A 606 -17.94 -12.63 15.75
N VAL A 607 -18.83 -12.47 14.76
CA VAL A 607 -18.81 -11.41 13.77
C VAL A 607 -19.79 -10.32 14.19
N VAL A 608 -19.28 -9.35 14.95
CA VAL A 608 -20.07 -8.22 15.46
C VAL A 608 -20.28 -7.18 14.35
N THR A 609 -19.31 -7.02 13.46
CA THR A 609 -19.38 -6.13 12.29
C THR A 609 -18.60 -6.71 11.13
N VAL A 610 -19.07 -6.46 9.91
CA VAL A 610 -18.30 -6.67 8.68
C VAL A 610 -17.63 -5.38 8.21
N GLY A 611 -18.09 -4.22 8.70
CA GLY A 611 -17.55 -2.89 8.38
C GLY A 611 -17.60 -2.58 6.89
N TYR A 612 -16.48 -2.12 6.34
CA TYR A 612 -16.28 -1.98 4.89
C TYR A 612 -15.80 -3.31 4.31
N THR A 613 -16.74 -4.19 3.99
CA THR A 613 -16.44 -5.57 3.61
C THR A 613 -16.32 -5.78 2.10
N THR A 614 -15.75 -6.91 1.71
CA THR A 614 -15.69 -7.41 0.34
C THR A 614 -15.95 -8.92 0.35
N ALA A 615 -16.58 -9.41 -0.71
CA ALA A 615 -16.90 -10.82 -0.88
C ALA A 615 -16.37 -11.32 -2.24
N THR A 616 -16.02 -12.60 -2.30
CA THR A 616 -15.70 -13.33 -3.53
C THR A 616 -16.27 -14.75 -3.42
N GLN A 617 -16.44 -15.45 -4.54
CA GLN A 617 -16.75 -16.87 -4.53
C GLN A 617 -15.55 -17.64 -5.10
N GLY A 618 -15.18 -18.72 -4.43
CA GLY A 618 -14.11 -19.61 -4.86
C GLY A 618 -14.57 -20.56 -5.97
N ALA A 619 -13.62 -21.17 -6.69
CA ALA A 619 -13.86 -22.14 -7.75
C ALA A 619 -14.61 -23.40 -7.26
N ASN A 620 -14.50 -23.70 -5.97
CA ASN A 620 -15.24 -24.75 -5.28
C ASN A 620 -16.69 -24.36 -4.89
N GLY A 621 -17.13 -23.14 -5.19
CA GLY A 621 -18.46 -22.61 -4.88
C GLY A 621 -18.61 -22.03 -3.46
N VAL A 622 -17.58 -22.09 -2.62
CA VAL A 622 -17.58 -21.46 -1.29
C VAL A 622 -17.56 -19.95 -1.43
N ILE A 623 -18.35 -19.27 -0.60
CA ILE A 623 -18.40 -17.81 -0.53
C ILE A 623 -17.43 -17.36 0.56
N HIS A 624 -16.58 -16.40 0.23
CA HIS A 624 -15.61 -15.80 1.14
C HIS A 624 -15.98 -14.35 1.41
N VAL A 625 -15.98 -13.95 2.67
CA VAL A 625 -16.19 -12.57 3.13
C VAL A 625 -15.06 -12.21 4.07
N ILE A 626 -14.53 -10.99 4.00
CA ILE A 626 -13.58 -10.51 5.02
C ILE A 626 -14.13 -9.32 5.78
N THR A 627 -13.93 -9.32 7.10
CA THR A 627 -14.37 -8.23 7.98
C THR A 627 -13.33 -7.12 8.06
N SER A 628 -13.78 -5.93 8.43
CA SER A 628 -12.96 -4.85 8.97
C SER A 628 -13.60 -4.32 10.26
N LYS A 629 -12.80 -3.68 11.12
CA LYS A 629 -13.23 -3.16 12.43
C LYS A 629 -13.74 -4.23 13.42
N ASN A 630 -13.77 -5.51 13.05
CA ASN A 630 -14.09 -6.60 13.97
C ASN A 630 -12.87 -6.91 14.85
N LYS A 631 -13.08 -7.44 16.05
CA LYS A 631 -11.98 -7.74 16.99
C LYS A 631 -12.06 -9.20 17.45
N PRO A 632 -11.31 -10.13 16.83
CA PRO A 632 -10.38 -9.93 15.69
C PRO A 632 -11.10 -9.84 14.34
N ASP A 633 -10.42 -9.43 13.27
CA ASP A 633 -10.96 -9.55 11.91
C ASP A 633 -10.84 -10.98 11.37
N TYR A 634 -11.87 -11.37 10.62
CA TYR A 634 -12.05 -12.72 10.08
C TYR A 634 -12.15 -12.74 8.56
N GLU A 635 -11.61 -13.80 7.96
CA GLU A 635 -12.17 -14.38 6.74
C GLU A 635 -13.28 -15.34 7.16
N ILE A 636 -14.42 -15.25 6.49
CA ILE A 636 -15.61 -16.06 6.70
C ILE A 636 -15.81 -16.86 5.41
N GLU A 637 -15.66 -18.17 5.50
CA GLU A 637 -16.00 -19.11 4.43
C GLU A 637 -17.41 -19.65 4.69
N MET A 638 -18.29 -19.72 3.69
CA MET A 638 -19.64 -20.28 3.87
C MET A 638 -20.23 -20.89 2.59
N THR A 639 -21.15 -21.84 2.75
CA THR A 639 -21.97 -22.37 1.66
C THR A 639 -23.31 -21.64 1.56
N GLU A 640 -23.93 -21.65 0.39
CA GLU A 640 -25.31 -21.14 0.21
C GLU A 640 -26.31 -21.90 1.10
N ALA A 641 -26.14 -23.21 1.25
CA ALA A 641 -26.97 -24.03 2.14
C ALA A 641 -26.91 -23.55 3.60
N TRP A 642 -25.78 -22.98 4.04
CA TRP A 642 -25.70 -22.37 5.37
C TRP A 642 -26.57 -21.12 5.46
N VAL A 643 -26.61 -20.27 4.43
CA VAL A 643 -27.46 -19.06 4.42
C VAL A 643 -28.95 -19.43 4.46
N LEU A 644 -29.32 -20.51 3.77
CA LEU A 644 -30.72 -20.96 3.68
C LEU A 644 -31.22 -21.67 4.95
N ASP A 645 -30.33 -22.32 5.71
CA ASP A 645 -30.69 -22.96 6.98
C ASP A 645 -30.66 -21.96 8.15
N LYS A 646 -31.84 -21.55 8.61
CA LYS A 646 -31.99 -20.59 9.73
C LYS A 646 -31.52 -21.12 11.10
N LEU A 647 -31.33 -22.43 11.25
CA LEU A 647 -30.91 -23.05 12.51
C LEU A 647 -29.41 -23.39 12.52
N ALA A 648 -28.75 -23.39 11.36
CA ALA A 648 -27.33 -23.70 11.28
C ALA A 648 -26.46 -22.63 11.97
N GLY A 649 -25.64 -23.05 12.93
CA GLY A 649 -24.63 -22.22 13.60
C GLY A 649 -23.24 -22.39 13.00
N LEU A 650 -22.20 -22.17 13.80
CA LEU A 650 -20.81 -22.47 13.42
C LEU A 650 -20.62 -23.97 13.18
N THR A 651 -19.83 -24.32 12.16
CA THR A 651 -19.44 -25.71 11.92
C THR A 651 -18.46 -26.13 13.01
N PRO A 652 -18.69 -27.24 13.72
CA PRO A 652 -17.72 -27.76 14.68
C PRO A 652 -16.41 -28.16 13.97
N ALA A 653 -15.27 -27.77 14.54
CA ALA A 653 -13.97 -28.29 14.12
C ALA A 653 -13.87 -29.76 14.54
N LEU A 654 -13.86 -30.66 13.56
CA LEU A 654 -13.70 -32.10 13.76
C LEU A 654 -12.40 -32.57 13.09
N PRO A 655 -11.66 -33.52 13.68
CA PRO A 655 -10.49 -34.11 13.04
C PRO A 655 -10.84 -34.65 11.65
N LEU A 656 -9.98 -34.38 10.67
CA LEU A 656 -10.19 -34.80 9.29
C LEU A 656 -9.53 -36.15 9.02
N GLN A 657 -10.14 -36.95 8.16
CA GLN A 657 -9.44 -38.11 7.60
C GLN A 657 -8.83 -37.72 6.25
N LEU A 658 -7.52 -37.87 6.13
CA LEU A 658 -6.81 -37.57 4.90
C LEU A 658 -6.67 -38.82 4.01
N GLY A 659 -6.89 -38.62 2.72
CA GLY A 659 -6.52 -39.59 1.69
C GLY A 659 -5.00 -39.65 1.46
N PRO A 660 -4.55 -40.42 0.45
CA PRO A 660 -3.14 -40.49 0.08
C PRO A 660 -2.56 -39.12 -0.31
N ILE A 661 -1.32 -38.87 0.09
CA ILE A 661 -0.60 -37.64 -0.26
C ILE A 661 -0.21 -37.67 -1.75
N THR A 662 -0.63 -36.65 -2.48
CA THR A 662 -0.19 -36.35 -3.85
C THR A 662 0.99 -35.40 -3.79
N GLN A 663 2.07 -35.70 -4.52
CA GLN A 663 3.27 -34.88 -4.56
C GLN A 663 3.31 -34.07 -5.85
N HIS A 664 3.69 -32.80 -5.74
CA HIS A 664 3.71 -31.84 -6.83
C HIS A 664 5.08 -31.18 -6.95
N GLU A 665 5.45 -30.78 -8.16
CA GLU A 665 6.69 -30.07 -8.45
C GLU A 665 6.47 -29.09 -9.60
N GLU A 666 6.94 -27.86 -9.42
CA GLU A 666 7.05 -26.87 -10.48
C GLU A 666 8.52 -26.50 -10.73
N LYS A 667 8.83 -26.19 -11.99
CA LYS A 667 10.18 -25.83 -12.44
C LYS A 667 10.20 -24.46 -13.08
N TYR A 668 11.32 -23.77 -12.92
CA TYR A 668 11.66 -22.62 -13.76
C TYR A 668 11.83 -23.06 -15.22
N ALA A 669 11.78 -22.10 -16.15
CA ALA A 669 12.08 -22.35 -17.57
C ALA A 669 13.47 -22.97 -17.80
N SER A 670 14.41 -22.77 -16.87
CA SER A 670 15.75 -23.38 -16.87
C SER A 670 15.75 -24.89 -16.52
N GLY A 671 14.61 -25.46 -16.13
CA GLY A 671 14.49 -26.84 -15.67
C GLY A 671 14.85 -27.06 -14.19
N LYS A 672 15.36 -26.03 -13.49
CA LYS A 672 15.57 -26.08 -12.04
C LYS A 672 14.23 -26.08 -11.31
N VAL A 673 14.18 -26.78 -10.18
CA VAL A 673 13.00 -26.80 -9.31
C VAL A 673 12.75 -25.40 -8.75
N ARG A 674 11.49 -25.00 -8.77
CA ARG A 674 10.98 -23.74 -8.24
C ARG A 674 10.27 -23.95 -6.92
N ILE A 675 9.35 -24.92 -6.88
CA ILE A 675 8.62 -25.29 -5.66
C ILE A 675 8.16 -26.75 -5.72
N ARG A 676 8.09 -27.41 -4.57
CA ARG A 676 7.53 -28.75 -4.38
C ARG A 676 6.61 -28.74 -3.17
N TRP A 677 5.50 -29.44 -3.24
CA TRP A 677 4.55 -29.57 -2.12
C TRP A 677 3.82 -30.90 -2.15
N GLY A 678 3.28 -31.30 -1.01
CA GLY A 678 2.31 -32.38 -0.91
C GLY A 678 0.90 -31.84 -0.61
N SER A 679 -0.12 -32.53 -1.09
CA SER A 679 -1.51 -32.28 -0.73
C SER A 679 -2.31 -33.57 -0.60
N ALA A 680 -3.39 -33.54 0.18
CA ALA A 680 -4.28 -34.68 0.37
C ALA A 680 -5.74 -34.21 0.39
N LYS A 681 -6.63 -35.06 -0.13
CA LYS A 681 -8.07 -34.84 -0.03
C LYS A 681 -8.55 -35.21 1.38
N ALA A 682 -9.23 -34.30 2.04
CA ALA A 682 -9.83 -34.50 3.36
C ALA A 682 -11.24 -35.09 3.27
N SER A 683 -11.71 -35.67 4.37
CA SER A 683 -13.04 -36.29 4.49
C SER A 683 -14.21 -35.31 4.33
N ASP A 684 -13.97 -34.02 4.52
CA ASP A 684 -14.96 -32.96 4.27
C ASP A 684 -15.02 -32.53 2.80
N GLY A 685 -14.13 -33.07 1.95
CA GLY A 685 -14.08 -32.81 0.51
C GLY A 685 -13.00 -31.81 0.07
N ARG A 686 -12.42 -31.03 1.01
CA ARG A 686 -11.35 -30.07 0.71
C ARG A 686 -10.05 -30.77 0.32
N VAL A 687 -9.17 -30.06 -0.39
CA VAL A 687 -7.79 -30.47 -0.63
C VAL A 687 -6.88 -29.59 0.23
N LEU A 688 -6.14 -30.23 1.14
CA LEU A 688 -5.31 -29.57 2.14
C LEU A 688 -3.83 -29.88 1.90
N LEU A 689 -2.95 -28.96 2.29
CA LEU A 689 -1.52 -29.18 2.26
C LEU A 689 -1.12 -30.22 3.31
N GLU A 690 -0.27 -31.15 2.91
CA GLU A 690 0.18 -32.26 3.75
C GLU A 690 1.64 -32.63 3.44
N GLY A 691 2.47 -32.72 4.47
CA GLY A 691 3.90 -33.00 4.33
C GLY A 691 4.74 -31.76 3.96
N PRO A 692 5.98 -31.96 3.47
CA PRO A 692 6.90 -30.86 3.25
C PRO A 692 6.54 -30.00 2.02
N GLU A 693 6.74 -28.70 2.16
CA GLU A 693 6.75 -27.72 1.07
C GLU A 693 8.10 -27.00 1.03
N GLU A 694 8.70 -26.92 -0.15
CA GLU A 694 10.02 -26.33 -0.36
C GLU A 694 10.03 -25.47 -1.63
N ALA A 695 10.41 -24.20 -1.49
CA ALA A 695 10.60 -23.27 -2.60
C ALA A 695 12.08 -22.87 -2.75
N PHE A 696 12.48 -22.58 -3.98
CA PHE A 696 13.87 -22.32 -4.37
C PHE A 696 13.98 -21.06 -5.21
N TYR A 697 15.06 -20.31 -5.05
CA TYR A 697 15.45 -19.25 -5.96
C TYR A 697 15.79 -19.78 -7.35
N ILE A 698 15.80 -18.93 -8.37
CA ILE A 698 16.22 -19.31 -9.73
C ILE A 698 17.68 -19.81 -9.79
N SER A 699 18.52 -19.38 -8.82
CA SER A 699 19.85 -19.93 -8.61
C SER A 699 19.84 -21.42 -8.22
N GLY A 700 18.73 -21.93 -7.70
CA GLY A 700 18.54 -23.29 -7.17
C GLY A 700 18.80 -23.39 -5.66
N LYS A 701 19.12 -22.27 -4.99
CA LYS A 701 19.27 -22.22 -3.54
C LYS A 701 17.91 -22.24 -2.85
N PRO A 702 17.81 -22.80 -1.62
CA PRO A 702 16.58 -22.74 -0.83
C PRO A 702 16.11 -21.29 -0.61
N MET A 703 14.81 -21.06 -0.73
CA MET A 703 14.14 -19.80 -0.44
C MET A 703 13.27 -19.94 0.79
N TRP A 704 12.42 -20.96 0.83
CA TRP A 704 11.45 -21.16 1.89
C TRP A 704 11.18 -22.66 2.09
N LYS A 705 10.94 -23.08 3.34
CA LYS A 705 10.64 -24.46 3.69
C LYS A 705 9.74 -24.53 4.91
N LEU A 706 8.78 -25.44 4.88
CA LEU A 706 7.84 -25.76 5.96
C LEU A 706 7.29 -27.19 5.79
N SER A 707 6.63 -27.74 6.81
CA SER A 707 5.75 -28.90 6.66
C SER A 707 4.32 -28.55 7.07
N PHE A 708 3.35 -29.20 6.44
CA PHE A 708 1.93 -29.07 6.76
C PHE A 708 1.36 -30.39 7.31
N HIS A 709 0.36 -30.26 8.18
CA HIS A 709 -0.51 -31.37 8.58
C HIS A 709 -1.96 -30.87 8.62
N GLU A 710 -2.87 -31.48 7.85
CA GLU A 710 -4.27 -31.04 7.71
C GLU A 710 -4.37 -29.54 7.35
N GLY A 711 -3.45 -29.03 6.51
CA GLY A 711 -3.39 -27.62 6.14
C GLY A 711 -2.81 -26.68 7.20
N GLU A 712 -2.50 -27.16 8.40
CA GLU A 712 -1.86 -26.40 9.47
C GLU A 712 -0.34 -26.43 9.35
N LYS A 713 0.31 -25.30 9.69
CA LYS A 713 1.78 -25.20 9.68
C LYS A 713 2.37 -25.98 10.86
N VAL A 714 3.28 -26.92 10.61
CA VAL A 714 3.92 -27.75 11.65
C VAL A 714 5.45 -27.79 11.52
N GLY A 715 6.13 -27.99 12.64
CA GLY A 715 7.59 -28.06 12.70
C GLY A 715 8.24 -26.68 12.57
N THR A 716 9.22 -26.54 11.69
CA THR A 716 9.99 -25.29 11.52
C THR A 716 9.79 -24.72 10.12
N GLU A 717 9.21 -23.52 10.04
CA GLU A 717 9.18 -22.69 8.85
C GLU A 717 10.49 -21.89 8.78
N THR A 718 11.16 -21.86 7.64
CA THR A 718 12.39 -21.08 7.47
C THR A 718 12.38 -20.34 6.15
N PHE A 719 12.83 -19.09 6.17
CA PHE A 719 13.07 -18.29 4.98
C PHE A 719 14.54 -17.89 4.88
N TRP A 720 15.12 -18.10 3.71
CA TRP A 720 16.51 -17.76 3.40
C TRP A 720 16.56 -16.63 2.38
N ARG A 721 17.53 -15.73 2.55
CA ARG A 721 17.97 -14.81 1.50
C ARG A 721 18.72 -15.59 0.41
N GLU A 722 18.78 -15.04 -0.80
CA GLU A 722 19.47 -15.70 -1.91
C GLU A 722 20.99 -15.86 -1.70
N ASN A 723 21.60 -15.05 -0.83
CA ASN A 723 22.99 -15.25 -0.41
C ASN A 723 23.18 -16.53 0.45
N GLY A 724 22.09 -17.13 0.95
CA GLY A 724 22.06 -18.36 1.75
C GLY A 724 21.90 -18.12 3.26
N THR A 725 21.89 -16.87 3.72
CA THR A 725 21.64 -16.57 5.14
C THR A 725 20.15 -16.64 5.45
N ARG A 726 19.79 -17.12 6.64
CA ARG A 726 18.40 -17.11 7.11
C ARG A 726 17.97 -15.66 7.33
N ALA A 727 16.77 -15.30 6.88
CA ALA A 727 16.14 -14.03 7.25
C ALA A 727 15.35 -14.19 8.55
N TRP A 728 14.56 -15.27 8.63
CA TRP A 728 13.77 -15.61 9.80
C TRP A 728 13.43 -17.10 9.85
N GLU A 729 13.04 -17.55 11.04
CA GLU A 729 12.61 -18.92 11.34
C GLU A 729 11.42 -18.91 12.30
N LYS A 730 10.39 -19.71 12.04
CA LYS A 730 9.27 -19.93 12.97
C LYS A 730 9.18 -21.39 13.39
N SER A 731 9.15 -21.66 14.68
CA SER A 731 9.00 -23.01 15.23
C SER A 731 7.62 -23.18 15.85
N TYR A 732 6.80 -24.08 15.29
CA TYR A 732 5.45 -24.40 15.74
C TYR A 732 5.48 -25.54 16.76
N LEU A 733 5.02 -25.27 17.97
CA LEU A 733 5.09 -26.18 19.10
C LEU A 733 3.78 -26.96 19.27
N PRO A 734 3.82 -28.21 19.79
CA PRO A 734 2.61 -28.99 20.08
C PRO A 734 1.65 -28.33 21.09
N SER A 735 2.10 -27.33 21.85
CA SER A 735 1.27 -26.53 22.76
C SER A 735 0.32 -25.56 22.04
N GLY A 736 0.45 -25.40 20.72
CA GLY A 736 -0.22 -24.36 19.93
C GLY A 736 0.46 -22.99 19.99
N GLU A 737 1.61 -22.89 20.67
CA GLU A 737 2.48 -21.73 20.63
C GLU A 737 3.49 -21.85 19.47
N TRP A 738 4.01 -20.72 19.01
CA TRP A 738 5.11 -20.70 18.06
C TRP A 738 6.11 -19.58 18.37
N ILE A 739 7.37 -19.81 18.00
CA ILE A 739 8.50 -18.92 18.26
C ILE A 739 9.02 -18.38 16.94
N TRP A 740 9.14 -17.06 16.80
CA TRP A 740 9.70 -16.39 15.63
C TRP A 740 11.05 -15.76 15.94
N VAL A 741 12.07 -16.17 15.18
CA VAL A 741 13.44 -15.67 15.29
C VAL A 741 13.84 -14.92 14.03
N LEU A 742 14.43 -13.75 14.19
CA LEU A 742 14.98 -12.93 13.10
C LEU A 742 16.49 -12.98 13.08
N PHE A 743 17.06 -12.85 11.88
CA PHE A 743 18.51 -12.88 11.66
C PHE A 743 18.95 -11.69 10.80
N ASP A 744 20.10 -11.10 11.14
CA ASP A 744 20.75 -10.07 10.31
C ASP A 744 21.38 -10.67 9.03
N GLU A 745 21.95 -9.80 8.18
CA GLU A 745 22.63 -10.19 6.93
C GLU A 745 23.82 -11.14 7.16
N ASN A 746 24.39 -11.17 8.37
CA ASN A 746 25.49 -12.06 8.74
C ASN A 746 25.00 -13.37 9.36
N GLY A 747 23.68 -13.59 9.42
CA GLY A 747 23.06 -14.78 10.02
C GLY A 747 23.08 -14.78 11.55
N LYS A 748 23.36 -13.65 12.20
CA LYS A 748 23.28 -13.54 13.66
C LYS A 748 21.83 -13.27 14.06
N GLN A 749 21.35 -14.02 15.05
CA GLN A 749 20.03 -13.78 15.65
C GLN A 749 19.96 -12.37 16.25
N THR A 750 18.93 -11.62 15.88
CA THR A 750 18.69 -10.25 16.36
C THR A 750 17.57 -10.21 17.39
N VAL A 751 16.44 -10.88 17.12
CA VAL A 751 15.24 -10.86 17.97
C VAL A 751 14.57 -12.24 18.00
N SER A 752 13.95 -12.58 19.13
CA SER A 752 13.04 -13.72 19.26
C SER A 752 11.70 -13.27 19.89
N SER A 753 10.58 -13.80 19.39
CA SER A 753 9.23 -13.56 19.91
C SER A 753 8.41 -14.84 19.98
N THR A 754 7.49 -14.91 20.95
CA THR A 754 6.61 -16.07 21.16
C THR A 754 5.15 -15.64 20.98
N TRP A 755 4.36 -16.51 20.36
CA TRP A 755 3.00 -16.25 19.93
C TRP A 755 2.10 -17.46 20.22
N LYS A 756 0.80 -17.23 20.37
CA LYS A 756 -0.23 -18.27 20.48
C LYS A 756 -1.39 -17.92 19.55
N GLY A 757 -1.68 -18.78 18.58
CA GLY A 757 -2.49 -18.36 17.42
C GLY A 757 -1.87 -17.12 16.77
N LYS A 758 -2.65 -16.07 16.52
CA LYS A 758 -2.16 -14.78 16.02
C LYS A 758 -1.77 -13.79 17.13
N SER A 759 -1.86 -14.18 18.41
CA SER A 759 -1.66 -13.28 19.55
C SER A 759 -0.25 -13.33 20.13
N PHE A 760 0.40 -12.17 20.22
CA PHE A 760 1.75 -11.98 20.76
C PHE A 760 1.81 -12.23 22.27
N GLN A 761 2.80 -13.01 22.73
CA GLN A 761 2.98 -13.33 24.14
C GLN A 761 4.11 -12.51 24.77
N HIS A 762 5.35 -12.69 24.28
CA HIS A 762 6.55 -12.03 24.80
C HIS A 762 7.67 -12.00 23.75
N SER A 763 8.70 -11.18 23.96
CA SER A 763 9.89 -11.14 23.10
C SER A 763 11.16 -10.78 23.87
N THR A 764 12.30 -10.85 23.18
CA THR A 764 13.59 -10.33 23.68
C THR A 764 13.69 -8.81 23.61
N VAL A 765 12.77 -8.14 22.92
CA VAL A 765 12.65 -6.67 22.90
C VAL A 765 11.92 -6.23 24.17
N PRO A 766 12.37 -5.16 24.87
CA PRO A 766 11.68 -4.66 26.05
C PRO A 766 10.21 -4.33 25.77
N ASP A 767 9.32 -4.76 26.66
CA ASP A 767 7.90 -4.47 26.57
C ASP A 767 7.65 -2.98 26.87
N ILE A 768 7.15 -2.26 25.87
CA ILE A 768 6.58 -0.92 26.04
C ILE A 768 5.09 -1.03 25.72
N MET A 769 4.28 -1.05 26.77
CA MET A 769 2.83 -1.00 26.66
C MET A 769 2.44 0.35 26.06
N GLN A 770 1.45 0.38 25.17
CA GLN A 770 0.84 1.66 24.84
C GLN A 770 0.22 2.21 26.11
N ASP A 771 0.57 3.45 26.48
CA ASP A 771 -0.23 4.18 27.45
C ASP A 771 -1.66 4.11 26.97
N LYS A 772 -2.57 3.63 27.82
CA LYS A 772 -4.01 3.81 27.62
C LYS A 772 -4.29 5.31 27.70
N LYS A 773 -3.95 6.07 26.65
CA LYS A 773 -4.72 7.24 26.33
C LYS A 773 -6.11 6.70 26.13
N THR A 774 -7.00 7.14 27.02
CA THR A 774 -8.45 7.03 26.92
C THR A 774 -8.83 6.90 25.46
N ASP A 775 -9.57 5.83 25.12
CA ASP A 775 -10.39 5.80 23.92
C ASP A 775 -11.28 7.05 23.96
N GLY A 776 -10.72 8.17 23.49
CA GLY A 776 -11.51 9.29 23.03
C GLY A 776 -12.33 8.73 21.88
N PRO A 777 -13.56 9.21 21.70
CA PRO A 777 -14.41 8.75 20.61
C PRO A 777 -13.57 8.72 19.32
N ASP A 778 -13.66 7.60 18.61
CA ASP A 778 -13.22 7.46 17.23
C ASP A 778 -13.47 8.80 16.51
N PRO A 779 -12.51 9.43 15.80
CA PRO A 779 -12.77 10.67 15.09
C PRO A 779 -13.89 10.56 14.04
N GLU A 780 -14.39 9.35 13.73
CA GLU A 780 -15.64 9.13 12.98
C GLU A 780 -16.90 8.92 13.85
N ALA A 781 -16.78 8.97 15.17
CA ALA A 781 -17.90 9.02 16.14
C ALA A 781 -18.41 10.45 16.43
N GLU A 782 -18.12 11.43 15.55
CA GLU A 782 -18.87 12.69 15.46
C GLU A 782 -19.84 12.74 14.26
#